data_AF-A0A1X7K422-F1
#
_entry.id   AF-A0A1X7K422-F1
#
_cell.length_a   1.000
_cell.length_b   1.000
_cell.length_c   1.000
_cell.angle_alpha   90.00
_cell.angle_beta   90.00
_cell.angle_gamma   90.00
#
_symmetry.space_group_name_H-M   'P 1'
#
loop_
_entity.id
_entity.type
_entity.pdbx_description
1 polymer ?
#
loop_
_entity_poly.entity_id
_entity_poly.type
_entity_poly.pdbx_seq_one_letter_code
_entity_poly.pdbx_strand_id
1 'polypeptide(L)'
;MEKITLFNFKGKVSGAFGFTLAFLALVLTSSFDNIPVYLSYSIVSVDSDGDGVPDSNDVDSDGDGILDSIEGTIDTDGDGIPNYLDVDSDNDGILDNIEAQVSRDYISPSKVDSDKNGLDDAYEIAPGNGGGLIPIDTDGDGVPDYLDLDSDNDGILDSLESSVLSTDFDCETVPNLNFSNTPTLESGDALSEGAVYRFSLITDNLDALVTIESVVNGRISTLDQNSVDPEFFKPEIEFTTTDVIRRPYVDLRISMVKTGTNESAVLDELIANFIDVDGNSQYQEFNRFDTPVSYTYDNPTEVGVNYTSGGLLINGGMKEYDGISNTHPSVNVAVEFVDISTFVFRFGIQTATNDNFTTNVPRQSGIQFSCLDNFVDPQTITFSKDIDSDGDGYPDRVDIDSDNDGIPDNVEAQTTEGYIPPTGLDSDNDGLDNAYDGPVNQGLIPVNTDGTDMPDYLDLDTDNDTVPDNIEGNDFNFDGTPDQIYIGTDSDGDGLDDGYEGEDLNDGFDVNDEIDNPASDLPNTDGVDDVNYRDIDDDGDGVTTIKEKEDNTNPLDPCDYNPESVTLTQNGAYLTADCDGDGVTNEDENEDGTDPFDPCDFVLAHQTVTPNGTWNDTDCDGDGVTNEDEKTDGTDPLDPCDYLPESVTLTPSVDWEVLDCDNDGNPNGTDPDPLVATARDDSGSTPALTEVAINILENDDYLPNNHPDNLGITSLSMIGGSALGTVLFDEETGFLNYTPVESESNSTVTVIYQVCNVIPDPNVCASATVTIQVGPDMDNVIDA
;
A
#
# COMPACT_ATOMS: atom_id res chain seq x y z
N MET A 1 71.24 -17.88 -21.87
CA MET A 1 70.93 -17.93 -23.30
C MET A 1 71.11 -19.38 -23.75
N GLU A 2 70.11 -20.26 -23.86
CA GLU A 2 68.73 -20.40 -23.36
C GLU A 2 68.46 -21.91 -23.54
N LYS A 3 68.25 -22.73 -22.49
CA LYS A 3 67.03 -22.95 -21.70
C LYS A 3 65.74 -23.09 -22.53
N ILE A 4 64.95 -24.17 -22.45
CA ILE A 4 65.17 -25.59 -22.08
C ILE A 4 64.04 -26.39 -22.75
N THR A 5 64.28 -27.60 -23.24
CA THR A 5 63.25 -28.46 -23.89
C THR A 5 62.83 -29.63 -23.01
N LEU A 6 61.62 -30.16 -23.26
CA LEU A 6 61.01 -31.30 -22.56
C LEU A 6 61.78 -32.64 -22.67
N PHE A 7 61.31 -33.59 -21.85
CA PHE A 7 61.54 -35.05 -21.83
C PHE A 7 62.83 -35.62 -21.24
N ASN A 8 62.66 -36.48 -20.22
CA ASN A 8 63.10 -37.88 -20.31
C ASN A 8 62.39 -38.79 -19.28
N PHE A 9 61.70 -39.82 -19.79
CA PHE A 9 61.20 -40.98 -19.02
C PHE A 9 62.26 -42.10 -19.03
N LYS A 10 62.54 -42.78 -17.90
CA LYS A 10 63.34 -44.02 -17.79
C LYS A 10 63.20 -44.61 -16.37
N GLY A 11 63.00 -45.91 -16.13
CA GLY A 11 62.61 -47.01 -17.04
C GLY A 11 63.02 -48.43 -16.56
N LYS A 12 62.27 -49.44 -17.03
CA LYS A 12 62.64 -50.88 -17.25
C LYS A 12 62.85 -51.89 -16.10
N VAL A 13 61.79 -52.67 -15.83
CA VAL A 13 61.61 -54.13 -16.12
C VAL A 13 62.87 -55.01 -16.33
N SER A 14 62.98 -56.15 -15.59
CA SER A 14 63.08 -57.55 -16.12
C SER A 14 63.62 -58.59 -15.10
N GLY A 15 63.06 -59.82 -15.07
CA GLY A 15 63.74 -61.02 -14.54
C GLY A 15 62.82 -62.18 -14.14
N ALA A 16 62.89 -63.34 -14.82
CA ALA A 16 62.04 -64.51 -14.55
C ALA A 16 62.80 -65.87 -14.57
N PHE A 17 62.40 -66.78 -13.67
CA PHE A 17 62.69 -68.23 -13.57
C PHE A 17 61.66 -68.86 -12.59
N GLY A 18 61.27 -70.14 -12.64
CA GLY A 18 61.45 -71.17 -13.68
C GLY A 18 61.47 -72.62 -13.11
N PHE A 19 60.67 -73.53 -13.71
CA PHE A 19 60.64 -75.02 -13.52
C PHE A 19 60.10 -75.56 -12.16
N THR A 20 59.33 -76.67 -12.03
CA THR A 20 58.54 -77.54 -12.95
C THR A 20 57.70 -78.61 -12.17
N LEU A 21 56.67 -79.19 -12.81
CA LEU A 21 56.02 -80.52 -12.52
C LEU A 21 55.21 -80.65 -11.20
N ALA A 22 54.12 -81.44 -11.07
CA ALA A 22 53.34 -82.26 -12.02
C ALA A 22 51.97 -82.73 -11.45
N PHE A 23 51.11 -83.21 -12.37
CA PHE A 23 50.03 -84.21 -12.24
C PHE A 23 48.63 -83.85 -11.70
N LEU A 24 47.67 -84.09 -12.60
CA LEU A 24 46.22 -84.17 -12.51
C LEU A 24 45.73 -85.44 -11.78
N ALA A 25 44.71 -85.32 -10.93
CA ALA A 25 43.76 -86.40 -10.61
C ALA A 25 42.39 -85.82 -10.21
N LEU A 26 41.30 -86.46 -10.66
CA LEU A 26 39.96 -85.84 -10.77
C LEU A 26 38.88 -86.61 -9.96
N VAL A 27 38.41 -85.98 -8.86
CA VAL A 27 36.99 -85.87 -8.41
C VAL A 27 36.23 -87.10 -7.84
N LEU A 28 35.20 -86.77 -7.03
CA LEU A 28 34.08 -87.55 -6.43
C LEU A 28 34.35 -88.23 -5.06
N THR A 29 33.53 -88.07 -4.00
CA THR A 29 32.31 -87.23 -3.80
C THR A 29 31.95 -87.06 -2.30
N SER A 30 31.31 -85.92 -2.01
CA SER A 30 30.22 -85.65 -1.03
C SER A 30 30.42 -85.71 0.50
N SER A 31 29.82 -84.68 1.13
CA SER A 31 29.28 -84.55 2.50
C SER A 31 30.23 -84.56 3.70
N PHE A 32 30.66 -83.35 4.08
CA PHE A 32 30.55 -82.87 5.47
C PHE A 32 30.06 -81.42 5.43
N ASP A 33 29.22 -81.04 6.39
CA ASP A 33 28.47 -79.78 6.38
C ASP A 33 29.35 -78.57 6.63
N ASN A 34 29.28 -77.58 5.73
CA ASN A 34 29.76 -76.24 6.02
C ASN A 34 28.67 -75.49 6.79
N ILE A 35 28.98 -75.00 7.98
CA ILE A 35 28.23 -73.90 8.61
C ILE A 35 28.94 -72.61 8.18
N PRO A 36 28.41 -71.83 7.22
CA PRO A 36 28.77 -70.44 7.11
C PRO A 36 28.15 -69.69 8.30
N VAL A 37 28.98 -69.11 9.15
CA VAL A 37 28.52 -68.04 10.04
C VAL A 37 28.24 -66.85 9.13
N TYR A 38 26.97 -66.46 9.05
CA TYR A 38 26.60 -65.19 8.42
C TYR A 38 27.06 -64.06 9.33
N LEU A 39 28.10 -63.34 8.91
CA LEU A 39 28.35 -61.99 9.37
C LEU A 39 27.36 -61.08 8.63
N SER A 40 26.26 -60.74 9.29
CA SER A 40 25.44 -59.60 8.90
C SER A 40 26.21 -58.33 9.23
N TYR A 41 26.69 -57.66 8.18
CA TYR A 41 27.22 -56.31 8.28
C TYR A 41 26.00 -55.38 8.36
N SER A 42 25.59 -54.99 9.57
CA SER A 42 24.68 -53.86 9.72
C SER A 42 25.49 -52.61 9.45
N ILE A 43 25.20 -51.98 8.32
CA ILE A 43 25.29 -50.53 8.22
C ILE A 43 24.39 -49.94 9.30
N VAL A 44 24.90 -48.94 10.01
CA VAL A 44 24.05 -48.03 10.77
C VAL A 44 23.62 -47.00 9.74
N SER A 45 22.35 -47.06 9.37
CA SER A 45 21.69 -46.07 8.54
C SER A 45 21.44 -44.80 9.38
N VAL A 46 21.36 -43.66 8.70
CA VAL A 46 20.72 -42.47 9.27
C VAL A 46 19.21 -42.71 9.24
N ASP A 47 18.52 -41.91 10.02
CA ASP A 47 17.11 -41.97 10.45
C ASP A 47 16.88 -40.52 10.90
N SER A 48 16.45 -39.68 9.96
CA SER A 48 16.34 -38.22 10.10
C SER A 48 15.08 -37.85 10.88
N ASP A 49 13.95 -38.44 10.54
CA ASP A 49 12.65 -38.22 11.19
C ASP A 49 12.59 -38.71 12.63
N GLY A 50 13.24 -39.83 12.91
CA GLY A 50 13.08 -40.51 14.16
C GLY A 50 11.80 -41.32 14.32
N ASP A 51 11.07 -41.69 13.24
CA ASP A 51 9.94 -42.63 13.32
C ASP A 51 10.42 -44.09 13.51
N GLY A 52 11.64 -44.37 13.05
CA GLY A 52 12.31 -45.67 13.14
C GLY A 52 12.40 -46.47 11.83
N VAL A 53 12.02 -45.88 10.70
CA VAL A 53 12.44 -46.22 9.34
C VAL A 53 13.74 -45.43 9.05
N PRO A 54 14.73 -46.01 8.34
CA PRO A 54 15.99 -45.29 8.11
C PRO A 54 16.17 -44.88 6.65
N ASP A 55 16.38 -43.59 6.37
CA ASP A 55 16.41 -42.88 5.05
C ASP A 55 16.80 -43.77 3.86
N SER A 56 17.86 -44.56 3.99
CA SER A 56 18.23 -45.61 3.02
C SER A 56 17.15 -46.63 2.57
N ASN A 57 15.99 -46.68 3.23
CA ASN A 57 14.80 -47.50 2.90
C ASN A 57 13.50 -46.73 3.15
N ASP A 58 13.62 -45.44 3.43
CA ASP A 58 12.51 -44.52 3.60
C ASP A 58 11.98 -44.08 2.23
N VAL A 59 10.90 -43.32 2.23
CA VAL A 59 10.31 -42.68 1.05
C VAL A 59 9.97 -41.20 1.26
N ASP A 60 10.07 -40.73 2.51
CA ASP A 60 9.65 -39.44 3.06
C ASP A 60 10.58 -39.16 4.27
N SER A 61 11.87 -38.93 3.98
CA SER A 61 12.96 -38.98 4.99
C SER A 61 12.96 -37.80 5.96
N ASP A 62 12.40 -36.68 5.51
CA ASP A 62 12.04 -35.42 6.17
C ASP A 62 10.58 -35.35 6.62
N GLY A 63 9.76 -36.39 6.39
CA GLY A 63 8.49 -36.65 7.09
C GLY A 63 7.49 -35.50 7.03
N ASP A 64 7.64 -34.61 6.05
CA ASP A 64 6.80 -33.44 5.82
C ASP A 64 5.50 -33.89 5.13
N GLY A 65 5.60 -34.91 4.28
CA GLY A 65 4.54 -35.53 3.49
C GLY A 65 4.78 -35.50 1.99
N ILE A 66 5.77 -34.74 1.50
CA ILE A 66 6.31 -34.87 0.16
C ILE A 66 7.09 -36.22 0.11
N LEU A 67 7.76 -36.55 -0.98
CA LEU A 67 8.41 -37.87 -1.12
C LEU A 67 9.78 -37.65 -1.72
N ASP A 68 10.86 -38.18 -1.12
CA ASP A 68 12.27 -38.23 -1.60
C ASP A 68 12.47 -38.23 -3.15
N SER A 69 11.52 -38.81 -3.88
CA SER A 69 11.48 -38.90 -5.34
C SER A 69 10.93 -37.68 -6.10
N ILE A 70 10.38 -36.69 -5.39
CA ILE A 70 9.82 -35.42 -5.85
C ILE A 70 10.86 -34.32 -5.61
N GLU A 71 11.22 -33.97 -4.36
CA GLU A 71 12.24 -32.92 -4.11
C GLU A 71 13.65 -33.40 -4.50
N GLY A 72 13.96 -34.69 -4.29
CA GLY A 72 15.07 -35.35 -4.95
C GLY A 72 16.40 -35.23 -4.21
N THR A 73 17.31 -34.39 -4.71
CA THR A 73 18.63 -34.15 -4.07
C THR A 73 19.18 -32.76 -4.40
N ILE A 74 18.29 -31.79 -4.60
CA ILE A 74 18.65 -30.36 -4.63
C ILE A 74 18.85 -29.92 -3.18
N ASP A 75 19.35 -28.71 -2.98
CA ASP A 75 19.80 -28.07 -1.73
C ASP A 75 19.53 -26.59 -2.07
N THR A 76 18.26 -26.18 -1.92
CA THR A 76 17.69 -24.94 -2.51
C THR A 76 18.25 -23.72 -1.80
N ASP A 77 18.06 -23.61 -0.47
CA ASP A 77 18.62 -22.53 0.35
C ASP A 77 20.18 -22.52 0.41
N GLY A 78 20.81 -23.69 0.19
CA GLY A 78 22.26 -23.87 0.22
C GLY A 78 22.90 -24.03 1.60
N ASP A 79 22.11 -24.34 2.65
CA ASP A 79 22.56 -24.69 4.00
C ASP A 79 23.53 -25.91 3.98
N GLY A 80 23.27 -26.86 3.08
CA GLY A 80 23.98 -28.13 2.96
C GLY A 80 23.20 -29.37 3.43
N ILE A 81 21.95 -29.21 3.84
CA ILE A 81 20.90 -30.23 3.90
C ILE A 81 20.17 -30.22 2.54
N PRO A 82 20.15 -31.34 1.80
CA PRO A 82 19.35 -31.44 0.59
C PRO A 82 17.86 -31.53 0.93
N ASN A 83 16.99 -30.94 0.12
CA ASN A 83 15.54 -30.77 0.34
C ASN A 83 14.88 -32.02 0.96
N TYR A 84 15.12 -33.24 0.40
CA TYR A 84 14.65 -34.54 0.93
C TYR A 84 15.11 -34.93 2.38
N LEU A 85 15.73 -34.02 3.11
CA LEU A 85 16.15 -34.15 4.50
C LEU A 85 15.88 -32.87 5.31
N ASP A 86 15.22 -31.88 4.70
CA ASP A 86 14.83 -30.60 5.29
C ASP A 86 13.30 -30.48 5.36
N VAL A 87 12.78 -29.51 6.11
CA VAL A 87 11.32 -29.34 6.33
C VAL A 87 10.83 -27.93 6.01
N ASP A 88 11.73 -27.15 5.42
CA ASP A 88 11.75 -25.70 5.20
C ASP A 88 12.87 -25.50 4.16
N SER A 89 12.58 -25.87 2.90
CA SER A 89 13.57 -26.20 1.86
C SER A 89 14.24 -24.98 1.22
N ASP A 90 13.55 -23.85 1.19
CA ASP A 90 14.02 -22.52 0.78
C ASP A 90 14.42 -21.62 1.97
N ASN A 91 14.00 -21.98 3.20
CA ASN A 91 14.35 -21.32 4.46
C ASN A 91 13.70 -19.93 4.61
N ASP A 92 12.52 -19.74 4.02
CA ASP A 92 11.67 -18.56 4.18
C ASP A 92 11.08 -18.48 5.62
N GLY A 93 10.90 -19.65 6.25
CA GLY A 93 10.44 -19.84 7.62
C GLY A 93 9.07 -20.49 7.75
N ILE A 94 8.32 -20.71 6.68
CA ILE A 94 7.13 -21.57 6.66
C ILE A 94 7.64 -23.03 6.70
N LEU A 95 6.91 -24.02 6.21
CA LEU A 95 7.31 -25.43 6.33
C LEU A 95 6.75 -26.16 5.13
N ASP A 96 7.57 -26.91 4.39
CA ASP A 96 7.21 -27.59 3.14
C ASP A 96 5.86 -28.31 3.18
N ASN A 97 5.46 -28.86 4.34
CA ASN A 97 4.18 -29.51 4.53
C ASN A 97 2.94 -28.59 4.56
N ILE A 98 3.12 -27.29 4.73
CA ILE A 98 2.15 -26.21 4.64
C ILE A 98 2.10 -25.76 3.18
N GLU A 99 3.20 -25.23 2.62
CA GLU A 99 3.22 -24.71 1.24
C GLU A 99 2.85 -25.76 0.19
N ALA A 100 3.26 -27.03 0.33
CA ALA A 100 2.87 -28.08 -0.61
C ALA A 100 1.36 -28.44 -0.60
N GLN A 101 0.50 -27.66 0.07
CA GLN A 101 -0.94 -27.87 0.19
C GLN A 101 -1.74 -26.56 0.15
N VAL A 102 -2.88 -26.57 -0.57
CA VAL A 102 -3.86 -25.47 -0.48
C VAL A 102 -4.39 -25.34 0.97
N SER A 103 -4.20 -24.20 1.61
CA SER A 103 -4.44 -24.01 3.05
C SER A 103 -5.88 -24.33 3.49
N ARG A 104 -6.89 -24.06 2.64
CA ARG A 104 -8.30 -24.42 2.88
C ARG A 104 -8.58 -25.94 2.99
N ASP A 105 -7.73 -26.78 2.41
CA ASP A 105 -7.84 -28.26 2.41
C ASP A 105 -6.67 -28.96 3.16
N TYR A 106 -5.83 -28.21 3.90
CA TYR A 106 -4.64 -28.67 4.60
C TYR A 106 -4.81 -30.00 5.37
N ILE A 107 -3.96 -30.98 5.04
CA ILE A 107 -3.93 -32.31 5.66
C ILE A 107 -2.85 -32.32 6.75
N SER A 108 -3.28 -32.35 8.02
CA SER A 108 -2.36 -32.46 9.16
C SER A 108 -1.86 -33.91 9.38
N PRO A 109 -0.56 -34.12 9.71
CA PRO A 109 0.01 -35.44 9.99
C PRO A 109 -0.76 -36.24 11.07
N SER A 110 -1.01 -37.54 10.84
CA SER A 110 -1.72 -38.40 11.80
C SER A 110 -0.81 -39.01 12.88
N LYS A 111 0.51 -38.99 12.67
CA LYS A 111 1.57 -39.67 13.42
C LYS A 111 1.38 -41.20 13.43
N VAL A 112 0.96 -41.77 12.31
CA VAL A 112 0.69 -43.20 12.10
C VAL A 112 1.23 -43.66 10.76
N ASP A 113 2.33 -44.40 10.77
CA ASP A 113 2.71 -45.28 9.65
C ASP A 113 2.26 -46.74 9.93
N SER A 114 1.26 -47.21 9.18
CA SER A 114 0.73 -48.57 9.30
C SER A 114 1.57 -49.65 8.62
N ASP A 115 2.37 -49.32 7.60
CA ASP A 115 2.99 -50.28 6.67
C ASP A 115 4.52 -50.36 6.81
N LYS A 116 5.12 -49.34 7.44
CA LYS A 116 6.54 -49.19 7.83
C LYS A 116 7.43 -48.78 6.66
N ASN A 117 7.02 -47.73 5.95
CA ASN A 117 7.73 -47.14 4.82
C ASN A 117 8.30 -45.73 5.08
N GLY A 118 7.87 -45.04 6.14
CA GLY A 118 8.27 -43.67 6.51
C GLY A 118 7.11 -42.68 6.44
N LEU A 119 6.41 -42.66 5.30
CA LEU A 119 5.27 -41.78 5.02
C LEU A 119 4.10 -41.98 5.97
N ASP A 120 3.51 -40.88 6.45
CA ASP A 120 2.33 -40.91 7.32
C ASP A 120 1.07 -41.39 6.59
N ASP A 121 0.26 -42.24 7.24
CA ASP A 121 -1.03 -42.74 6.71
C ASP A 121 -2.00 -41.59 6.30
N ALA A 122 -1.81 -40.35 6.78
CA ALA A 122 -2.59 -39.16 6.39
C ALA A 122 -2.41 -38.80 4.91
N TYR A 123 -1.18 -38.90 4.41
CA TYR A 123 -0.78 -38.60 3.03
C TYR A 123 -0.95 -39.82 2.10
N GLU A 124 -1.56 -40.90 2.60
CA GLU A 124 -1.84 -42.12 1.85
C GLU A 124 -3.33 -42.36 1.58
N ILE A 125 -3.70 -42.43 0.30
CA ILE A 125 -5.04 -42.87 -0.13
C ILE A 125 -5.40 -44.28 0.42
N ALA A 126 -4.39 -45.11 0.67
CA ALA A 126 -4.45 -46.26 1.58
C ALA A 126 -3.03 -46.76 1.91
N PRO A 127 -2.80 -47.37 3.10
CA PRO A 127 -1.47 -47.79 3.54
C PRO A 127 -0.65 -48.60 2.53
N GLY A 128 0.56 -48.13 2.22
CA GLY A 128 1.54 -48.73 1.31
C GLY A 128 1.26 -48.48 -0.18
N ASN A 129 0.68 -47.34 -0.54
CA ASN A 129 0.63 -46.84 -1.92
C ASN A 129 1.81 -45.93 -2.26
N GLY A 130 2.42 -45.23 -1.28
CA GLY A 130 3.45 -44.20 -1.51
C GLY A 130 2.87 -43.07 -2.35
N GLY A 131 1.86 -42.40 -1.79
CA GLY A 131 1.13 -41.32 -2.47
C GLY A 131 1.89 -40.01 -2.42
N GLY A 132 2.18 -39.57 -1.20
CA GLY A 132 2.71 -38.24 -0.92
C GLY A 132 1.65 -37.16 -1.05
N LEU A 133 2.02 -35.97 -0.59
CA LEU A 133 1.51 -34.72 -1.09
C LEU A 133 1.85 -34.58 -2.58
N ILE A 134 1.09 -33.74 -3.27
CA ILE A 134 1.43 -33.26 -4.60
C ILE A 134 1.61 -31.77 -4.37
N PRO A 135 2.86 -31.26 -4.32
CA PRO A 135 3.10 -29.84 -4.17
C PRO A 135 2.27 -29.03 -5.17
N ILE A 136 1.74 -27.93 -4.67
CA ILE A 136 1.19 -26.86 -5.49
C ILE A 136 2.36 -26.05 -6.10
N ASP A 137 2.00 -25.20 -7.05
CA ASP A 137 2.80 -24.46 -8.03
C ASP A 137 1.79 -23.38 -8.40
N THR A 138 1.66 -22.38 -7.50
CA THR A 138 0.51 -21.46 -7.39
C THR A 138 0.44 -20.55 -8.61
N ASP A 139 1.46 -19.73 -8.85
CA ASP A 139 1.59 -18.88 -10.05
C ASP A 139 1.74 -19.68 -11.38
N GLY A 140 2.22 -20.93 -11.29
CA GLY A 140 2.45 -21.82 -12.42
C GLY A 140 3.75 -21.59 -13.20
N ASP A 141 4.74 -20.88 -12.64
CA ASP A 141 6.10 -20.72 -13.17
C ASP A 141 6.79 -22.09 -13.40
N GLY A 142 6.55 -23.02 -12.47
CA GLY A 142 7.17 -24.35 -12.42
C GLY A 142 8.19 -24.56 -11.30
N VAL A 143 8.41 -23.58 -10.43
CA VAL A 143 8.89 -23.72 -9.05
C VAL A 143 7.65 -23.98 -8.17
N PRO A 144 7.60 -25.11 -7.45
CA PRO A 144 6.51 -25.38 -6.49
C PRO A 144 6.67 -24.53 -5.23
N ASP A 145 5.56 -24.06 -4.64
CA ASP A 145 5.50 -23.11 -3.51
C ASP A 145 6.52 -23.39 -2.39
N TYR A 146 6.71 -24.66 -1.97
CA TYR A 146 7.69 -25.07 -0.94
C TYR A 146 9.19 -24.95 -1.32
N LEU A 147 9.46 -24.36 -2.48
CA LEU A 147 10.78 -24.06 -3.04
C LEU A 147 10.82 -22.64 -3.61
N ASP A 148 9.75 -21.89 -3.42
CA ASP A 148 9.52 -20.56 -3.95
C ASP A 148 9.72 -19.52 -2.84
N LEU A 149 10.13 -18.32 -3.22
CA LEU A 149 10.32 -17.22 -2.27
C LEU A 149 9.21 -16.17 -2.36
N ASP A 150 8.31 -16.31 -3.34
CA ASP A 150 7.34 -15.33 -3.83
C ASP A 150 6.23 -16.11 -4.59
N SER A 151 5.42 -16.89 -3.85
CA SER A 151 4.58 -18.00 -4.37
C SER A 151 3.45 -17.58 -5.33
N ASP A 152 2.99 -16.33 -5.29
CA ASP A 152 2.08 -15.73 -6.29
C ASP A 152 2.80 -14.77 -7.27
N ASN A 153 4.09 -14.52 -7.06
CA ASN A 153 4.97 -13.66 -7.88
C ASN A 153 4.59 -12.15 -7.86
N ASP A 154 3.91 -11.70 -6.81
CA ASP A 154 3.61 -10.28 -6.55
C ASP A 154 4.88 -9.47 -6.19
N GLY A 155 6.01 -10.11 -5.91
CA GLY A 155 7.28 -9.46 -5.65
C GLY A 155 7.48 -9.02 -4.21
N ILE A 156 6.53 -9.21 -3.30
CA ILE A 156 6.76 -9.29 -1.87
C ILE A 156 7.47 -10.67 -1.63
N LEU A 157 7.40 -11.31 -0.48
CA LEU A 157 8.12 -12.57 -0.25
C LEU A 157 7.36 -13.33 0.81
N ASP A 158 7.08 -14.62 0.60
CA ASP A 158 6.33 -15.49 1.53
C ASP A 158 6.68 -15.25 3.02
N SER A 159 7.96 -15.06 3.34
CA SER A 159 8.51 -14.74 4.67
C SER A 159 8.07 -13.40 5.31
N LEU A 160 7.48 -12.49 4.54
CA LEU A 160 7.04 -11.13 4.90
C LEU A 160 5.51 -11.08 5.04
N GLU A 161 4.75 -11.66 4.12
CA GLU A 161 3.30 -11.87 4.28
C GLU A 161 3.01 -12.92 5.37
N SER A 162 3.78 -14.00 5.43
CA SER A 162 3.65 -15.00 6.48
C SER A 162 4.37 -14.58 7.75
N SER A 163 3.68 -13.85 8.62
CA SER A 163 3.39 -14.34 9.98
C SER A 163 3.01 -13.23 10.96
N VAL A 164 2.23 -13.64 11.96
CA VAL A 164 2.13 -12.88 13.21
C VAL A 164 3.52 -12.74 13.82
N LEU A 165 4.12 -11.56 13.61
CA LEU A 165 5.31 -11.13 14.31
C LEU A 165 5.15 -11.38 15.82
N SER A 166 5.89 -12.35 16.34
CA SER A 166 6.35 -12.33 17.73
C SER A 166 7.32 -11.14 17.87
N THR A 167 6.73 -9.94 17.94
CA THR A 167 7.42 -8.63 17.83
C THR A 167 8.42 -8.37 18.94
N ASP A 168 8.38 -9.16 20.00
CA ASP A 168 9.43 -9.33 20.99
C ASP A 168 9.34 -10.76 21.54
N PHE A 169 10.46 -11.29 22.02
CA PHE A 169 10.45 -12.39 22.97
C PHE A 169 9.89 -11.84 24.30
N ASP A 170 8.56 -11.63 24.37
CA ASP A 170 7.93 -10.82 25.41
C ASP A 170 8.02 -11.49 26.79
N CYS A 171 9.11 -11.18 27.49
CA CYS A 171 9.35 -11.60 28.85
C CYS A 171 8.26 -11.13 29.85
N GLU A 172 7.27 -10.30 29.46
CA GLU A 172 6.10 -9.97 30.29
C GLU A 172 5.06 -11.10 30.35
N THR A 173 4.89 -11.91 29.28
CA THR A 173 3.92 -13.02 29.20
C THR A 173 4.48 -14.38 29.61
N VAL A 174 5.76 -14.66 29.28
CA VAL A 174 6.41 -15.97 29.52
C VAL A 174 6.25 -16.47 30.97
N PRO A 175 5.63 -17.64 31.20
CA PRO A 175 5.50 -18.21 32.53
C PRO A 175 6.80 -18.85 33.02
N ASN A 176 7.35 -18.37 34.14
CA ASN A 176 8.48 -19.03 34.82
C ASN A 176 8.01 -20.33 35.51
N LEU A 177 8.43 -21.50 35.01
CA LEU A 177 8.02 -22.82 35.54
C LEU A 177 9.11 -23.43 36.44
N ASN A 178 8.75 -23.78 37.68
CA ASN A 178 9.69 -24.19 38.72
C ASN A 178 9.57 -25.67 39.09
N PHE A 179 10.58 -26.46 38.73
CA PHE A 179 10.63 -27.92 38.96
C PHE A 179 11.22 -28.33 40.33
N SER A 180 11.47 -27.38 41.25
CA SER A 180 12.07 -27.66 42.58
C SER A 180 11.33 -28.70 43.43
N ASN A 181 10.02 -28.87 43.21
CA ASN A 181 9.18 -29.79 43.95
C ASN A 181 9.44 -31.25 43.54
N THR A 182 9.82 -32.10 44.49
CA THR A 182 10.12 -33.52 44.22
C THR A 182 8.95 -34.22 43.53
N PRO A 183 9.15 -34.83 42.34
CA PRO A 183 8.07 -35.43 41.57
C PRO A 183 7.46 -36.66 42.25
N THR A 184 6.19 -36.90 41.96
CA THR A 184 5.43 -38.06 42.46
C THR A 184 5.02 -38.96 41.30
N LEU A 185 5.33 -40.26 41.41
CA LEU A 185 4.93 -41.25 40.39
C LEU A 185 3.41 -41.49 40.47
N GLU A 186 2.70 -41.15 39.39
CA GLU A 186 1.25 -41.33 39.23
C GLU A 186 0.93 -42.72 38.64
N SER A 187 1.67 -43.14 37.61
CA SER A 187 1.48 -44.42 36.92
C SER A 187 2.76 -44.96 36.26
N GLY A 188 2.72 -46.25 35.88
CA GLY A 188 3.84 -46.96 35.27
C GLY A 188 4.87 -47.51 36.27
N ASP A 189 5.95 -48.09 35.75
CA ASP A 189 7.09 -48.58 36.55
C ASP A 189 8.17 -47.49 36.58
N ALA A 190 8.63 -47.10 37.78
CA ALA A 190 9.52 -45.96 37.96
C ALA A 190 10.76 -45.97 37.05
N LEU A 191 11.09 -44.81 36.45
CA LEU A 191 12.23 -44.57 35.57
C LEU A 191 12.27 -45.51 34.34
N SER A 192 11.10 -45.90 33.84
CA SER A 192 10.92 -46.76 32.67
C SER A 192 9.90 -46.15 31.71
N GLU A 193 9.93 -46.57 30.45
CA GLU A 193 8.94 -46.28 29.42
C GLU A 193 7.49 -46.47 29.93
N GLY A 194 6.61 -45.53 29.60
CA GLY A 194 5.22 -45.47 30.06
C GLY A 194 5.02 -45.01 31.52
N ALA A 195 6.06 -44.54 32.21
CA ALA A 195 5.92 -43.96 33.55
C ALA A 195 5.55 -42.47 33.49
N VAL A 196 4.62 -42.07 34.37
CA VAL A 196 4.09 -40.70 34.46
C VAL A 196 4.34 -40.14 35.85
N TYR A 197 4.92 -38.94 35.91
CA TYR A 197 5.29 -38.24 37.13
C TYR A 197 4.64 -36.87 37.21
N ARG A 198 4.01 -36.55 38.34
CA ARG A 198 3.51 -35.20 38.63
C ARG A 198 4.55 -34.37 39.35
N PHE A 199 4.88 -33.22 38.78
CA PHE A 199 5.50 -32.08 39.44
C PHE A 199 4.39 -31.10 39.83
N SER A 200 4.11 -30.97 41.13
CA SER A 200 3.04 -30.08 41.60
C SER A 200 3.53 -28.66 41.82
N LEU A 201 2.64 -27.68 41.56
CA LEU A 201 2.90 -26.26 41.78
C LEU A 201 4.16 -25.77 41.04
N ILE A 202 4.23 -26.00 39.73
CA ILE A 202 5.30 -25.46 38.88
C ILE A 202 5.12 -23.96 38.65
N THR A 203 3.88 -23.48 38.63
CA THR A 203 3.52 -22.07 38.79
C THR A 203 2.15 -21.97 39.48
N ASP A 204 1.61 -20.76 39.67
CA ASP A 204 0.32 -20.54 40.33
C ASP A 204 -0.83 -21.21 39.56
N ASN A 205 -1.42 -22.25 40.16
CA ASN A 205 -2.50 -23.09 39.61
C ASN A 205 -2.11 -24.12 38.53
N LEU A 206 -0.81 -24.35 38.30
CA LEU A 206 -0.29 -25.32 37.34
C LEU A 206 0.51 -26.47 38.00
N ASP A 207 0.33 -27.68 37.50
CA ASP A 207 1.21 -28.84 37.70
C ASP A 207 1.73 -29.29 36.31
N ALA A 208 2.89 -29.95 36.24
CA ALA A 208 3.31 -30.70 35.05
C ALA A 208 3.17 -32.21 35.26
N LEU A 209 2.77 -32.93 34.21
CA LEU A 209 2.88 -34.37 34.08
C LEU A 209 4.00 -34.70 33.09
N VAL A 210 5.11 -35.24 33.61
CA VAL A 210 6.23 -35.72 32.79
C VAL A 210 6.04 -37.21 32.52
N THR A 211 5.93 -37.58 31.24
CA THR A 211 5.80 -38.96 30.77
C THR A 211 7.06 -39.40 30.05
N ILE A 212 7.57 -40.58 30.38
CA ILE A 212 8.66 -41.21 29.63
C ILE A 212 8.04 -41.98 28.47
N GLU A 213 8.16 -41.45 27.25
CA GLU A 213 7.45 -41.94 26.05
C GLU A 213 8.19 -43.12 25.41
N SER A 214 9.50 -42.93 25.15
CA SER A 214 10.38 -43.89 24.49
C SER A 214 11.73 -43.96 25.19
N VAL A 215 12.37 -45.14 25.20
CA VAL A 215 13.70 -45.35 25.80
C VAL A 215 14.56 -46.25 24.91
N VAL A 216 15.31 -45.64 23.98
CA VAL A 216 16.20 -46.36 23.05
C VAL A 216 17.62 -46.39 23.59
N ASN A 217 17.97 -47.48 24.28
CA ASN A 217 19.28 -47.70 24.92
C ASN A 217 19.70 -46.65 25.97
N GLY A 218 18.82 -45.72 26.33
CA GLY A 218 18.96 -44.87 27.51
C GLY A 218 18.63 -45.60 28.81
N ARG A 219 19.11 -45.05 29.93
CA ARG A 219 18.76 -45.47 31.28
C ARG A 219 18.72 -44.25 32.20
N ILE A 220 17.53 -43.79 32.54
CA ILE A 220 17.33 -42.69 33.47
C ILE A 220 17.78 -43.13 34.88
N SER A 221 18.79 -42.45 35.44
CA SER A 221 19.26 -42.68 36.82
C SER A 221 18.51 -41.82 37.83
N THR A 222 18.18 -40.59 37.43
CA THR A 222 17.45 -39.59 38.22
C THR A 222 16.52 -38.85 37.26
N LEU A 223 15.23 -38.74 37.57
CA LEU A 223 14.31 -37.98 36.70
C LEU A 223 14.58 -36.47 36.75
N ASP A 224 15.01 -35.96 37.91
CA ASP A 224 15.29 -34.54 38.12
C ASP A 224 16.31 -34.32 39.26
N GLN A 225 17.39 -33.60 39.00
CA GLN A 225 18.58 -33.49 39.87
C GLN A 225 18.64 -32.17 40.67
N ASN A 226 17.80 -32.02 41.68
CA ASN A 226 17.66 -30.76 42.43
C ASN A 226 18.73 -30.51 43.51
N SER A 227 20.00 -30.78 43.20
CA SER A 227 21.15 -30.48 44.08
C SER A 227 21.83 -29.13 43.78
N VAL A 228 21.70 -28.64 42.55
CA VAL A 228 22.11 -27.33 42.03
C VAL A 228 20.95 -26.84 41.15
N ASP A 229 20.69 -25.53 41.14
CA ASP A 229 19.66 -24.84 40.35
C ASP A 229 18.32 -25.63 40.28
N PRO A 230 17.71 -25.91 41.45
CA PRO A 230 16.58 -26.84 41.59
C PRO A 230 15.32 -26.43 40.82
N GLU A 231 15.21 -25.17 40.40
CA GLU A 231 14.15 -24.64 39.56
C GLU A 231 14.08 -25.28 38.15
N PHE A 232 15.22 -25.69 37.58
CA PHE A 232 15.28 -26.28 36.23
C PHE A 232 14.82 -27.74 36.22
N PHE A 233 14.33 -28.27 35.09
CA PHE A 233 14.12 -29.70 34.93
C PHE A 233 15.42 -30.36 34.42
N LYS A 234 15.94 -31.35 35.15
CA LYS A 234 17.30 -31.90 34.91
C LYS A 234 17.35 -33.44 34.96
N PRO A 235 16.86 -34.16 33.93
CA PRO A 235 16.98 -35.62 33.84
C PRO A 235 18.46 -36.06 33.72
N GLU A 236 18.86 -37.06 34.51
CA GLU A 236 20.14 -37.74 34.40
C GLU A 236 19.99 -39.07 33.66
N ILE A 237 20.64 -39.22 32.50
CA ILE A 237 20.49 -40.40 31.64
C ILE A 237 21.86 -41.02 31.29
N GLU A 238 22.01 -42.31 31.55
CA GLU A 238 23.14 -43.12 31.05
C GLU A 238 22.77 -43.67 29.66
N PHE A 239 23.53 -43.33 28.62
CA PHE A 239 23.28 -43.81 27.25
C PHE A 239 24.26 -44.92 26.86
N THR A 240 23.78 -45.95 26.16
CA THR A 240 24.61 -47.08 25.69
C THR A 240 24.63 -47.20 24.17
N THR A 241 25.79 -46.92 23.56
CA THR A 241 26.02 -47.13 22.14
C THR A 241 26.39 -48.59 21.85
N THR A 242 25.95 -49.10 20.71
CA THR A 242 26.16 -50.48 20.26
C THR A 242 26.49 -50.52 18.77
N ASP A 243 26.81 -51.71 18.25
CA ASP A 243 27.06 -51.91 16.81
C ASP A 243 25.82 -51.61 15.93
N VAL A 244 24.63 -51.49 16.53
CA VAL A 244 23.35 -51.22 15.83
C VAL A 244 22.81 -49.84 16.18
N ILE A 245 22.73 -49.51 17.47
CA ILE A 245 22.18 -48.23 17.95
C ILE A 245 23.34 -47.27 18.26
N ARG A 246 23.49 -46.23 17.44
CA ARG A 246 24.52 -45.17 17.56
C ARG A 246 24.00 -43.82 18.03
N ARG A 247 22.70 -43.56 17.85
CA ARG A 247 21.92 -42.46 18.45
C ARG A 247 20.99 -42.97 19.56
N PRO A 248 21.47 -43.47 20.72
CA PRO A 248 20.60 -43.79 21.84
C PRO A 248 19.95 -42.51 22.41
N TYR A 249 18.66 -42.58 22.73
CA TYR A 249 17.86 -41.44 23.18
C TYR A 249 16.78 -41.84 24.22
N VAL A 250 16.15 -40.83 24.80
CA VAL A 250 14.93 -40.92 25.61
C VAL A 250 13.99 -39.78 25.23
N ASP A 251 12.71 -40.09 25.03
CA ASP A 251 11.67 -39.11 24.71
C ASP A 251 10.88 -38.79 25.98
N LEU A 252 10.75 -37.51 26.29
CA LEU A 252 10.06 -37.00 27.47
C LEU A 252 8.96 -36.03 27.04
N ARG A 253 7.71 -36.41 27.30
CA ARG A 253 6.53 -35.54 27.12
C ARG A 253 6.27 -34.77 28.41
N ILE A 254 6.16 -33.45 28.32
CA ILE A 254 5.75 -32.59 29.44
C ILE A 254 4.36 -32.04 29.12
N SER A 255 3.34 -32.47 29.88
CA SER A 255 1.97 -31.99 29.76
C SER A 255 1.59 -31.06 30.91
N MET A 256 1.12 -29.86 30.60
CA MET A 256 0.68 -28.85 31.55
C MET A 256 -0.77 -29.13 31.98
N VAL A 257 -1.02 -29.18 33.29
CA VAL A 257 -2.36 -29.51 33.83
C VAL A 257 -2.73 -28.63 35.03
N LYS A 258 -4.03 -28.36 35.20
CA LYS A 258 -4.53 -27.54 36.32
C LYS A 258 -4.21 -28.22 37.66
N THR A 259 -3.69 -27.47 38.64
CA THR A 259 -3.14 -28.01 39.90
C THR A 259 -4.04 -29.07 40.55
N GLY A 260 -3.47 -30.25 40.83
CA GLY A 260 -4.14 -31.37 41.47
C GLY A 260 -5.15 -32.12 40.58
N THR A 261 -5.13 -31.90 39.27
CA THR A 261 -5.99 -32.56 38.28
C THR A 261 -5.17 -33.18 37.13
N ASN A 262 -5.86 -33.81 36.17
CA ASN A 262 -5.31 -34.18 34.87
C ASN A 262 -6.07 -33.43 33.75
N GLU A 263 -6.69 -32.29 34.07
CA GLU A 263 -7.34 -31.43 33.10
C GLU A 263 -6.26 -30.55 32.46
N SER A 264 -6.15 -30.60 31.13
CA SER A 264 -5.14 -29.83 30.39
C SER A 264 -5.23 -28.34 30.71
N ALA A 265 -4.07 -27.69 30.73
CA ALA A 265 -3.94 -26.25 30.80
C ALA A 265 -3.09 -25.82 29.61
N VAL A 266 -3.67 -24.98 28.75
CA VAL A 266 -2.93 -24.29 27.70
C VAL A 266 -2.15 -23.15 28.36
N LEU A 267 -0.92 -22.95 27.90
CA LEU A 267 -0.13 -21.75 28.11
C LEU A 267 -0.12 -21.01 26.77
N ASP A 268 -0.45 -19.74 26.81
CA ASP A 268 -0.45 -18.87 25.63
C ASP A 268 0.95 -18.85 24.98
N GLU A 269 2.00 -18.96 25.80
CA GLU A 269 3.41 -18.97 25.41
C GLU A 269 4.26 -19.83 26.37
N LEU A 270 5.33 -20.47 25.88
CA LEU A 270 6.30 -21.24 26.67
C LEU A 270 7.69 -21.27 26.02
N ILE A 271 8.68 -20.63 26.67
CA ILE A 271 10.09 -20.78 26.33
C ILE A 271 10.74 -21.91 27.15
N ALA A 272 11.49 -22.78 26.48
CA ALA A 272 12.33 -23.81 27.09
C ALA A 272 13.81 -23.64 26.70
N ASN A 273 14.65 -23.22 27.64
CA ASN A 273 16.08 -23.03 27.44
C ASN A 273 16.83 -24.31 27.78
N PHE A 274 17.44 -24.94 26.78
CA PHE A 274 18.31 -26.10 26.91
C PHE A 274 19.76 -25.64 27.07
N ILE A 275 20.34 -25.96 28.21
CA ILE A 275 21.65 -25.49 28.66
C ILE A 275 22.67 -26.63 28.56
N ASP A 276 23.91 -26.31 28.15
CA ASP A 276 25.05 -27.24 28.10
C ASP A 276 24.84 -28.39 27.09
N VAL A 277 24.28 -28.07 25.91
CA VAL A 277 24.08 -29.01 24.78
C VAL A 277 25.42 -29.23 24.09
N ASP A 278 26.23 -30.13 24.66
CA ASP A 278 27.66 -30.22 24.36
C ASP A 278 28.10 -31.64 23.92
N GLY A 279 29.37 -31.97 24.11
CA GLY A 279 29.86 -33.31 23.80
C GLY A 279 31.33 -33.46 24.08
N ASN A 280 31.97 -34.45 23.45
CA ASN A 280 33.40 -34.66 23.53
C ASN A 280 33.91 -35.49 22.35
N SER A 281 35.20 -35.85 22.41
CA SER A 281 35.87 -36.69 21.40
C SER A 281 35.23 -38.06 21.11
N GLN A 282 34.23 -38.52 21.88
CA GLN A 282 33.52 -39.78 21.66
C GLN A 282 32.07 -39.61 21.20
N TYR A 283 31.37 -38.55 21.60
CA TYR A 283 29.97 -38.31 21.24
C TYR A 283 29.60 -36.83 21.35
N GLN A 284 28.55 -36.43 20.65
CA GLN A 284 27.81 -35.18 20.84
C GLN A 284 26.51 -35.52 21.55
N GLU A 285 25.98 -34.61 22.35
CA GLU A 285 24.57 -34.63 22.75
C GLU A 285 23.69 -34.09 21.63
N PHE A 286 22.41 -34.39 21.69
CA PHE A 286 21.41 -33.72 20.87
C PHE A 286 20.08 -33.62 21.60
N ASN A 287 19.30 -32.61 21.25
CA ASN A 287 17.87 -32.52 21.59
C ASN A 287 17.05 -32.41 20.29
N ARG A 288 15.83 -32.95 20.24
CA ARG A 288 14.89 -32.77 19.12
C ARG A 288 13.49 -32.39 19.63
N PHE A 289 12.81 -31.50 18.93
CA PHE A 289 11.58 -30.83 19.38
C PHE A 289 10.48 -30.90 18.33
N ASP A 290 9.30 -31.40 18.69
CA ASP A 290 8.28 -31.79 17.72
C ASP A 290 7.58 -30.63 16.97
N THR A 291 7.49 -29.43 17.56
CA THR A 291 6.70 -28.29 17.03
C THR A 291 7.09 -26.93 17.69
N PRO A 292 8.36 -26.51 17.76
CA PRO A 292 8.68 -25.13 18.19
C PRO A 292 8.16 -24.12 17.17
N VAL A 293 7.83 -22.90 17.61
CA VAL A 293 7.50 -21.76 16.69
C VAL A 293 8.63 -20.74 16.58
N SER A 294 9.65 -20.85 17.42
CA SER A 294 10.92 -20.16 17.21
C SER A 294 12.04 -20.89 17.95
N TYR A 295 13.29 -20.60 17.60
CA TYR A 295 14.44 -20.99 18.40
C TYR A 295 15.51 -19.90 18.45
N THR A 296 16.31 -19.92 19.53
CA THR A 296 17.36 -18.93 19.77
C THR A 296 18.70 -19.59 20.10
N TYR A 297 19.78 -19.11 19.50
CA TYR A 297 21.17 -19.46 19.85
C TYR A 297 22.04 -18.22 20.10
N ASP A 298 23.24 -18.39 20.66
CA ASP A 298 24.20 -17.28 20.91
C ASP A 298 25.16 -17.07 19.73
N ASN A 299 25.48 -15.84 19.35
CA ASN A 299 26.49 -15.54 18.32
C ASN A 299 27.88 -15.26 18.94
N PRO A 300 28.93 -16.07 18.69
CA PRO A 300 28.98 -17.25 17.83
C PRO A 300 28.57 -18.54 18.55
N THR A 301 27.87 -19.42 17.82
CA THR A 301 27.37 -20.70 18.33
C THR A 301 28.40 -21.85 18.20
N GLU A 302 28.28 -22.84 19.09
CA GLU A 302 28.94 -24.16 19.04
C GLU A 302 27.93 -25.32 18.92
N VAL A 303 26.61 -25.06 18.95
CA VAL A 303 25.60 -26.03 18.51
C VAL A 303 25.45 -25.97 16.98
N GLY A 304 25.25 -27.13 16.37
CA GLY A 304 24.68 -27.22 15.03
C GLY A 304 23.17 -27.29 15.15
N VAL A 305 22.48 -26.42 14.42
CA VAL A 305 21.05 -26.58 14.15
C VAL A 305 20.94 -27.41 12.88
N ASN A 306 19.97 -28.32 12.87
CA ASN A 306 19.53 -29.05 11.71
C ASN A 306 18.02 -29.14 11.88
N TYR A 307 17.25 -28.83 10.85
CA TYR A 307 15.89 -29.33 10.86
C TYR A 307 15.92 -30.83 10.58
N THR A 308 14.86 -31.49 11.03
CA THR A 308 14.44 -32.80 10.55
C THR A 308 12.93 -32.84 10.68
N SER A 309 12.29 -33.70 9.91
CA SER A 309 10.96 -34.32 10.08
C SER A 309 10.43 -34.48 11.49
N GLY A 310 11.34 -34.63 12.44
CA GLY A 310 11.01 -34.72 13.83
C GLY A 310 10.65 -33.39 14.48
N GLY A 311 10.63 -32.30 13.71
CA GLY A 311 10.92 -30.96 14.14
C GLY A 311 12.38 -30.77 14.59
N LEU A 312 12.75 -29.51 14.80
CA LEU A 312 14.08 -28.98 15.12
C LEU A 312 15.02 -29.93 15.90
N LEU A 313 16.14 -30.34 15.28
CA LEU A 313 17.22 -31.14 15.86
C LEU A 313 18.45 -30.28 16.19
N ILE A 314 18.74 -30.12 17.47
CA ILE A 314 19.92 -29.38 17.95
C ILE A 314 21.04 -30.35 18.33
N ASN A 315 22.16 -30.29 17.61
CA ASN A 315 23.35 -31.10 17.80
C ASN A 315 24.44 -30.34 18.57
N GLY A 316 24.90 -30.90 19.70
CA GLY A 316 25.95 -30.30 20.52
C GLY A 316 27.35 -30.36 19.90
N GLY A 317 28.26 -29.50 20.38
CA GLY A 317 29.65 -29.45 19.92
C GLY A 317 30.49 -30.68 20.33
N MET A 318 31.64 -30.91 19.67
CA MET A 318 32.58 -32.00 19.99
C MET A 318 33.49 -31.73 21.22
N LYS A 319 33.12 -30.80 22.09
CA LYS A 319 33.96 -30.23 23.17
C LYS A 319 33.19 -30.16 24.47
N GLU A 320 33.82 -30.67 25.53
CA GLU A 320 33.15 -30.76 26.83
C GLU A 320 33.36 -29.49 27.66
N TYR A 321 32.25 -29.03 28.22
CA TYR A 321 32.08 -27.98 29.20
C TYR A 321 31.63 -28.63 30.52
N ASP A 322 32.10 -28.08 31.65
CA ASP A 322 31.88 -28.71 32.97
C ASP A 322 30.51 -28.30 33.56
N GLY A 323 29.43 -28.80 32.97
CA GLY A 323 28.08 -28.85 33.54
C GLY A 323 27.20 -27.61 33.32
N ILE A 324 25.89 -27.85 33.45
CA ILE A 324 24.69 -27.01 33.22
C ILE A 324 24.63 -25.58 33.82
N SER A 325 25.74 -25.04 34.32
CA SER A 325 25.81 -23.63 34.71
C SER A 325 25.98 -22.76 33.48
N ASN A 326 25.11 -21.75 33.31
CA ASN A 326 25.19 -20.82 32.19
C ASN A 326 26.49 -19.96 32.23
N THR A 327 27.55 -20.53 31.69
CA THR A 327 28.90 -19.96 31.64
C THR A 327 29.51 -20.02 30.24
N HIS A 328 28.84 -20.73 29.32
CA HIS A 328 29.19 -20.87 27.91
C HIS A 328 27.91 -20.81 27.06
N PRO A 329 27.34 -19.62 26.82
CA PRO A 329 26.07 -19.49 26.07
C PRO A 329 26.11 -20.05 24.64
N SER A 330 27.31 -20.17 24.04
CA SER A 330 27.53 -20.82 22.74
C SER A 330 27.10 -22.29 22.66
N VAL A 331 26.82 -22.96 23.78
CA VAL A 331 26.24 -24.33 23.83
C VAL A 331 24.83 -24.37 24.42
N ASN A 332 24.12 -23.25 24.41
CA ASN A 332 22.71 -23.17 24.77
C ASN A 332 21.84 -23.04 23.51
N VAL A 333 20.61 -23.51 23.60
CA VAL A 333 19.53 -23.21 22.65
C VAL A 333 18.26 -22.93 23.45
N ALA A 334 17.46 -21.96 23.03
CA ALA A 334 16.08 -21.83 23.50
C ALA A 334 15.13 -22.24 22.37
N VAL A 335 13.97 -22.75 22.75
CA VAL A 335 12.86 -23.00 21.83
C VAL A 335 11.59 -22.41 22.43
N GLU A 336 10.79 -21.79 21.57
CA GLU A 336 9.51 -21.18 21.90
C GLU A 336 8.37 -22.06 21.41
N PHE A 337 7.25 -22.03 22.14
CA PHE A 337 6.01 -22.71 21.79
C PHE A 337 4.83 -21.81 22.16
N VAL A 338 3.92 -21.54 21.24
CA VAL A 338 2.65 -20.82 21.50
C VAL A 338 1.48 -21.79 21.65
N ASP A 339 0.43 -21.33 22.34
CA ASP A 339 -0.84 -22.05 22.58
C ASP A 339 -0.69 -23.51 23.06
N ILE A 340 0.39 -23.78 23.79
CA ILE A 340 0.83 -25.13 24.08
C ILE A 340 0.30 -25.66 25.42
N SER A 341 -0.21 -26.90 25.41
CA SER A 341 -0.54 -27.62 26.65
C SER A 341 0.30 -28.88 26.86
N THR A 342 1.09 -29.28 25.86
CA THR A 342 1.98 -30.45 25.90
C THR A 342 3.03 -30.34 24.81
N PHE A 343 4.30 -30.49 25.17
CA PHE A 343 5.38 -30.70 24.20
C PHE A 343 6.12 -32.02 24.47
N VAL A 344 6.82 -32.52 23.45
CA VAL A 344 7.76 -33.64 23.56
C VAL A 344 9.14 -33.08 23.25
N PHE A 345 10.14 -33.55 23.98
CA PHE A 345 11.53 -33.41 23.56
C PHE A 345 12.24 -34.76 23.66
N ARG A 346 13.06 -35.04 22.66
CA ARG A 346 14.01 -36.15 22.62
C ARG A 346 15.34 -35.67 23.16
N PHE A 347 15.97 -36.40 24.08
CA PHE A 347 17.34 -36.15 24.53
C PHE A 347 18.20 -37.40 24.29
N GLY A 348 19.35 -37.25 23.65
CA GLY A 348 20.21 -38.37 23.28
C GLY A 348 21.68 -38.01 23.13
N ILE A 349 22.46 -39.00 22.69
CA ILE A 349 23.84 -38.79 22.21
C ILE A 349 24.06 -39.41 20.84
N GLN A 350 24.86 -38.77 20.00
CA GLN A 350 25.35 -39.30 18.73
C GLN A 350 26.84 -39.58 18.81
N THR A 351 27.29 -40.79 18.46
CA THR A 351 28.73 -41.10 18.38
C THR A 351 29.26 -41.18 16.95
N ALA A 352 30.28 -40.38 16.65
CA ALA A 352 31.10 -40.51 15.44
C ALA A 352 32.12 -41.67 15.51
N THR A 353 32.13 -42.45 16.61
CA THR A 353 33.08 -43.56 16.82
C THR A 353 32.42 -44.92 16.65
N ASN A 354 33.19 -45.89 16.15
CA ASN A 354 32.77 -47.29 16.02
C ASN A 354 32.92 -48.09 17.34
N ASP A 355 33.32 -47.45 18.44
CA ASP A 355 33.48 -48.12 19.73
C ASP A 355 32.13 -48.22 20.44
N ASN A 356 31.85 -49.36 21.09
CA ASN A 356 30.64 -49.52 21.90
C ASN A 356 30.95 -49.14 23.35
N PHE A 357 30.18 -48.21 23.91
CA PHE A 357 30.37 -47.72 25.26
C PHE A 357 29.03 -47.39 25.93
N THR A 358 29.05 -47.33 27.26
CA THR A 358 28.05 -46.60 28.03
C THR A 358 28.69 -45.30 28.49
N THR A 359 27.94 -44.19 28.52
CA THR A 359 28.46 -42.93 29.09
C THR A 359 28.96 -43.19 30.51
N ASN A 360 30.21 -42.83 30.81
CA ASN A 360 30.84 -43.15 32.10
C ASN A 360 30.30 -42.29 33.26
N VAL A 361 29.53 -41.26 32.92
CA VAL A 361 28.80 -40.32 33.77
C VAL A 361 27.42 -40.17 33.13
N PRO A 362 26.31 -40.12 33.90
CA PRO A 362 25.01 -39.74 33.35
C PRO A 362 25.10 -38.35 32.71
N ARG A 363 24.45 -38.21 31.56
CA ARG A 363 24.30 -36.93 30.86
C ARG A 363 23.06 -36.19 31.35
N GLN A 364 23.09 -34.86 31.27
CA GLN A 364 22.05 -33.99 31.79
C GLN A 364 21.61 -33.04 30.69
N SER A 365 20.32 -33.06 30.32
CA SER A 365 19.70 -31.97 29.57
C SER A 365 19.16 -30.99 30.61
N GLY A 366 19.79 -29.83 30.75
CA GLY A 366 19.38 -28.83 31.73
C GLY A 366 18.35 -27.88 31.14
N ILE A 367 17.11 -27.91 31.61
CA ILE A 367 16.00 -27.16 31.00
C ILE A 367 15.47 -26.08 31.94
N GLN A 368 15.64 -24.84 31.55
CA GLN A 368 15.14 -23.65 32.25
C GLN A 368 13.92 -23.09 31.50
N PHE A 369 12.76 -23.07 32.17
CA PHE A 369 11.52 -22.52 31.61
C PHE A 369 11.32 -21.07 32.08
N SER A 370 11.85 -20.13 31.31
CA SER A 370 11.77 -18.69 31.53
C SER A 370 12.23 -17.95 30.26
N CYS A 371 12.16 -16.61 30.27
CA CYS A 371 12.78 -15.81 29.22
C CYS A 371 14.32 -16.00 29.14
N LEU A 372 14.90 -15.51 28.04
CA LEU A 372 16.29 -15.65 27.56
C LEU A 372 17.36 -14.96 28.45
N ASP A 373 17.38 -15.22 29.76
CA ASP A 373 18.38 -14.63 30.66
C ASP A 373 19.79 -15.25 30.55
N ASN A 374 19.94 -16.25 29.67
CA ASN A 374 21.13 -17.07 29.53
C ASN A 374 21.98 -16.79 28.28
N PHE A 375 21.58 -15.89 27.38
CA PHE A 375 22.32 -15.53 26.16
C PHE A 375 23.13 -14.22 26.32
N VAL A 376 24.08 -13.97 25.41
CA VAL A 376 24.94 -12.77 25.37
C VAL A 376 24.72 -11.95 24.10
N ASP A 377 24.52 -12.63 22.98
CA ASP A 377 24.23 -12.07 21.66
C ASP A 377 23.22 -13.02 20.96
N PRO A 378 21.95 -13.08 21.43
CA PRO A 378 20.96 -14.01 20.93
C PRO A 378 20.61 -13.74 19.46
N GLN A 379 20.45 -14.80 18.68
CA GLN A 379 19.90 -14.79 17.33
C GLN A 379 18.67 -15.71 17.36
N THR A 380 17.51 -15.17 17.03
CA THR A 380 16.24 -15.89 16.96
C THR A 380 15.88 -16.12 15.50
N ILE A 381 15.37 -17.32 15.21
CA ILE A 381 14.68 -17.69 13.97
C ILE A 381 13.26 -18.08 14.39
N THR A 382 12.25 -17.59 13.70
CA THR A 382 10.82 -17.84 13.95
C THR A 382 10.30 -18.63 12.77
N PHE A 383 9.44 -19.62 13.03
CA PHE A 383 8.70 -20.30 11.97
C PHE A 383 7.40 -19.55 11.73
N SER A 384 7.20 -19.18 10.48
CA SER A 384 6.08 -18.45 9.95
C SER A 384 4.82 -19.30 9.89
N LYS A 385 3.69 -18.64 9.64
CA LYS A 385 2.39 -19.26 9.47
C LYS A 385 1.53 -18.29 8.69
N ASP A 386 0.83 -18.81 7.68
CA ASP A 386 -0.21 -18.18 6.87
C ASP A 386 -0.96 -17.09 7.67
N ILE A 387 -0.87 -15.86 7.20
CA ILE A 387 -1.92 -14.87 7.42
C ILE A 387 -3.02 -15.14 6.36
N ASP A 388 -4.18 -14.52 6.55
CA ASP A 388 -5.40 -14.60 5.73
C ASP A 388 -6.12 -13.30 6.13
N SER A 389 -5.66 -12.19 5.54
CA SER A 389 -5.85 -10.82 6.03
C SER A 389 -7.29 -10.32 5.88
N ASP A 390 -7.93 -10.56 4.73
CA ASP A 390 -9.34 -10.25 4.50
C ASP A 390 -10.31 -11.30 5.12
N GLY A 391 -9.91 -12.58 5.15
CA GLY A 391 -10.69 -13.72 5.63
C GLY A 391 -11.40 -14.57 4.54
N ASP A 392 -11.00 -14.44 3.28
CA ASP A 392 -11.41 -15.24 2.12
C ASP A 392 -11.07 -16.73 2.27
N GLY A 393 -9.83 -17.01 2.69
CA GLY A 393 -9.24 -18.34 2.77
C GLY A 393 -8.29 -18.74 1.63
N TYR A 394 -7.77 -17.78 0.87
CA TYR A 394 -6.36 -17.75 0.43
C TYR A 394 -5.50 -17.10 1.54
N PRO A 395 -4.27 -17.59 1.78
CA PRO A 395 -3.28 -16.85 2.54
C PRO A 395 -2.64 -15.73 1.74
N ASP A 396 -2.29 -14.62 2.39
CA ASP A 396 -1.66 -13.43 1.81
C ASP A 396 -0.55 -13.77 0.77
N ARG A 397 0.37 -14.70 1.06
CA ARG A 397 1.47 -15.11 0.13
C ARG A 397 1.07 -15.86 -1.16
N VAL A 398 -0.22 -16.13 -1.33
CA VAL A 398 -0.79 -16.82 -2.50
C VAL A 398 -2.09 -16.13 -2.94
N ASP A 399 -2.16 -14.82 -2.71
CA ASP A 399 -3.33 -13.97 -2.85
C ASP A 399 -2.90 -12.58 -3.36
N ILE A 400 -3.10 -12.31 -4.64
CA ILE A 400 -2.60 -11.08 -5.28
C ILE A 400 -3.36 -9.80 -4.88
N ASP A 401 -4.34 -9.86 -3.98
CA ASP A 401 -5.17 -8.75 -3.47
C ASP A 401 -5.51 -9.02 -1.97
N SER A 402 -4.48 -8.98 -1.12
CA SER A 402 -4.48 -9.51 0.27
C SER A 402 -5.51 -8.87 1.21
N ASP A 403 -6.03 -7.68 0.91
CA ASP A 403 -7.13 -7.05 1.67
C ASP A 403 -8.45 -6.90 0.90
N ASN A 404 -8.46 -7.33 -0.36
CA ASN A 404 -9.61 -7.52 -1.24
C ASN A 404 -10.35 -6.22 -1.64
N ASP A 405 -9.57 -5.16 -1.85
CA ASP A 405 -10.01 -3.84 -2.26
C ASP A 405 -10.15 -3.71 -3.80
N GLY A 406 -9.41 -4.53 -4.56
CA GLY A 406 -9.37 -4.55 -6.01
C GLY A 406 -8.15 -3.90 -6.68
N ILE A 407 -7.09 -3.58 -5.93
CA ILE A 407 -5.79 -3.10 -6.43
C ILE A 407 -4.73 -4.17 -6.08
N PRO A 408 -4.06 -4.81 -7.05
CA PRO A 408 -3.15 -5.91 -6.74
C PRO A 408 -1.91 -5.54 -5.91
N ASP A 409 -1.48 -6.44 -5.04
CA ASP A 409 -0.40 -6.26 -4.06
C ASP A 409 0.93 -5.81 -4.72
N ASN A 410 1.25 -6.31 -5.92
CA ASN A 410 2.41 -5.89 -6.73
C ASN A 410 2.41 -4.37 -7.04
N VAL A 411 1.23 -3.79 -7.24
CA VAL A 411 1.01 -2.37 -7.48
C VAL A 411 1.17 -1.61 -6.15
N GLU A 412 0.52 -2.14 -5.12
CA GLU A 412 0.36 -1.56 -3.79
C GLU A 412 1.67 -1.43 -3.00
N ALA A 413 2.48 -2.49 -3.03
CA ALA A 413 3.79 -2.57 -2.40
C ALA A 413 4.81 -1.57 -2.99
N GLN A 414 4.43 -0.79 -4.01
CA GLN A 414 5.29 0.14 -4.73
C GLN A 414 4.74 1.59 -4.72
N THR A 415 5.62 2.54 -5.04
CA THR A 415 5.21 3.94 -5.27
C THR A 415 4.89 4.16 -6.74
N THR A 416 3.85 4.94 -7.07
CA THR A 416 3.45 5.25 -8.45
C THR A 416 4.56 5.80 -9.36
N GLU A 417 5.40 6.75 -8.90
CA GLU A 417 6.56 7.24 -9.71
C GLU A 417 7.65 6.16 -9.88
N GLY A 418 7.74 5.24 -8.92
CA GLY A 418 8.81 4.25 -8.78
C GLY A 418 8.50 2.86 -9.32
N TYR A 419 7.24 2.57 -9.66
CA TYR A 419 6.71 1.25 -9.99
C TYR A 419 7.56 0.48 -11.01
N ILE A 420 7.82 -0.78 -10.69
CA ILE A 420 8.61 -1.74 -11.47
C ILE A 420 7.68 -2.91 -11.81
N PRO A 421 7.23 -3.04 -13.08
CA PRO A 421 6.43 -4.18 -13.48
C PRO A 421 7.27 -5.46 -13.54
N PRO A 422 6.66 -6.63 -13.29
CA PRO A 422 7.33 -7.92 -13.35
C PRO A 422 7.84 -8.22 -14.76
N THR A 423 8.86 -9.06 -14.87
CA THR A 423 9.47 -9.41 -16.17
C THR A 423 8.93 -10.70 -16.78
N GLY A 424 8.21 -11.52 -16.01
CA GLY A 424 7.80 -12.88 -16.37
C GLY A 424 9.00 -13.79 -16.60
N LEU A 425 10.07 -13.61 -15.80
CA LEU A 425 11.32 -14.33 -15.89
C LEU A 425 11.92 -14.53 -14.50
N ASP A 426 12.25 -15.78 -14.20
CA ASP A 426 13.26 -16.17 -13.22
C ASP A 426 14.57 -16.62 -13.96
N SER A 427 15.73 -16.22 -13.41
CA SER A 427 17.07 -16.54 -13.92
C SER A 427 17.79 -17.64 -13.12
N ASP A 428 17.42 -17.81 -11.86
CA ASP A 428 18.12 -18.56 -10.83
C ASP A 428 17.39 -19.86 -10.46
N ASN A 429 16.06 -19.91 -10.70
CA ASN A 429 15.14 -20.99 -10.33
C ASN A 429 14.92 -21.06 -8.80
N ASP A 430 14.59 -19.89 -8.25
CA ASP A 430 14.19 -19.57 -6.88
C ASP A 430 12.88 -18.75 -6.79
N GLY A 431 12.09 -18.70 -7.87
CA GLY A 431 10.70 -18.25 -7.90
C GLY A 431 10.51 -16.75 -8.14
N LEU A 432 11.22 -15.94 -7.35
CA LEU A 432 11.23 -14.47 -7.39
C LEU A 432 11.60 -13.89 -8.78
N ASP A 433 10.74 -13.03 -9.36
CA ASP A 433 11.01 -12.43 -10.67
C ASP A 433 12.31 -11.59 -10.71
N ASN A 434 12.98 -11.60 -11.87
CA ASN A 434 14.20 -10.80 -12.15
C ASN A 434 14.04 -9.26 -11.93
N ALA A 435 12.82 -8.74 -11.80
CA ALA A 435 12.53 -7.37 -11.37
C ALA A 435 12.93 -7.13 -9.89
N TYR A 436 12.68 -8.13 -9.04
CA TYR A 436 12.72 -8.08 -7.58
C TYR A 436 13.91 -8.87 -6.99
N ASP A 437 14.56 -9.73 -7.80
CA ASP A 437 15.87 -10.37 -7.56
C ASP A 437 17.00 -9.34 -7.32
N GLY A 438 17.03 -8.83 -6.09
CA GLY A 438 18.10 -8.05 -5.52
C GLY A 438 19.37 -8.89 -5.30
N PRO A 439 20.50 -8.30 -4.89
CA PRO A 439 21.77 -9.02 -4.75
C PRO A 439 21.82 -10.08 -3.63
N VAL A 440 20.68 -10.38 -2.99
CA VAL A 440 20.44 -11.28 -1.85
C VAL A 440 18.95 -11.72 -1.78
N ASN A 441 18.23 -11.82 -2.91
CA ASN A 441 16.81 -12.19 -2.98
C ASN A 441 15.97 -11.28 -2.08
N GLN A 442 15.85 -10.02 -2.49
CA GLN A 442 15.40 -8.96 -1.58
C GLN A 442 13.88 -8.79 -1.53
N GLY A 443 13.18 -9.17 -2.61
CA GLY A 443 11.80 -8.74 -2.84
C GLY A 443 11.68 -7.22 -2.98
N LEU A 444 10.43 -6.79 -3.02
CA LEU A 444 10.00 -5.42 -2.79
C LEU A 444 10.24 -5.03 -1.32
N ILE A 445 10.13 -3.73 -1.06
CA ILE A 445 9.96 -3.24 0.31
C ILE A 445 8.61 -2.54 0.27
N PRO A 446 7.53 -3.16 0.77
CA PRO A 446 6.20 -2.58 0.75
C PRO A 446 6.19 -1.13 1.22
N VAL A 447 5.48 -0.29 0.46
CA VAL A 447 5.23 1.09 0.83
C VAL A 447 4.21 1.13 1.97
N ASN A 448 4.31 2.18 2.77
CA ASN A 448 3.28 2.62 3.70
C ASN A 448 3.21 4.14 3.50
N THR A 449 2.13 4.62 2.91
CA THR A 449 2.01 5.96 2.34
C THR A 449 1.82 7.02 3.44
N ASP A 450 0.97 6.75 4.42
CA ASP A 450 0.65 7.66 5.52
C ASP A 450 1.73 7.73 6.63
N GLY A 451 2.47 6.64 6.86
CA GLY A 451 3.44 6.47 7.94
C GLY A 451 2.92 5.93 9.28
N THR A 452 1.69 5.41 9.41
CA THR A 452 1.06 5.16 10.73
C THR A 452 0.46 3.77 11.01
N ASP A 453 -0.03 3.03 10.03
CA ASP A 453 -0.69 1.72 10.19
C ASP A 453 -0.02 0.56 9.42
N MET A 454 -0.69 -0.11 8.48
CA MET A 454 -0.20 -1.30 7.78
C MET A 454 0.47 -0.90 6.44
N PRO A 455 1.28 -1.77 5.82
CA PRO A 455 1.73 -1.52 4.45
C PRO A 455 0.52 -1.39 3.52
N ASP A 456 0.67 -0.64 2.42
CA ASP A 456 -0.47 -0.22 1.59
C ASP A 456 -1.31 -1.42 1.11
N TYR A 457 -0.67 -2.52 0.66
CA TYR A 457 -1.32 -3.79 0.24
C TYR A 457 -2.13 -4.54 1.32
N LEU A 458 -2.21 -3.98 2.53
CA LEU A 458 -2.98 -4.51 3.66
C LEU A 458 -3.83 -3.42 4.34
N ASP A 459 -3.92 -2.21 3.78
CA ASP A 459 -4.54 -1.06 4.41
C ASP A 459 -5.56 -0.33 3.52
N LEU A 460 -6.80 -0.84 3.57
CA LEU A 460 -8.10 -0.31 3.08
C LEU A 460 -8.38 1.23 3.09
N ASP A 461 -7.45 2.10 3.47
CA ASP A 461 -7.50 3.58 3.59
C ASP A 461 -6.03 4.09 3.58
N THR A 462 -5.26 3.77 2.53
CA THR A 462 -3.77 3.85 2.41
C THR A 462 -3.19 5.22 2.78
N ASP A 463 -3.90 6.30 2.45
CA ASP A 463 -3.48 7.68 2.74
C ASP A 463 -4.10 8.26 4.04
N ASN A 464 -5.03 7.50 4.63
CA ASN A 464 -5.78 7.77 5.85
C ASN A 464 -6.70 9.02 5.78
N ASP A 465 -7.18 9.41 4.59
CA ASP A 465 -8.09 10.54 4.40
C ASP A 465 -9.55 10.24 4.77
N THR A 466 -9.89 8.96 4.96
CA THR A 466 -11.19 8.35 5.29
C THR A 466 -12.10 7.96 4.12
N VAL A 467 -11.73 8.19 2.86
CA VAL A 467 -12.29 7.43 1.74
C VAL A 467 -11.49 6.11 1.65
N PRO A 468 -12.13 4.96 1.36
CA PRO A 468 -11.40 3.70 1.21
C PRO A 468 -10.86 3.55 -0.21
N ASP A 469 -9.68 2.96 -0.33
CA ASP A 469 -8.96 2.67 -1.57
C ASP A 469 -9.84 1.96 -2.60
N ASN A 470 -10.69 1.03 -2.11
CA ASN A 470 -11.70 0.30 -2.87
C ASN A 470 -12.70 1.20 -3.63
N ILE A 471 -12.82 2.47 -3.23
CA ILE A 471 -13.60 3.52 -3.91
C ILE A 471 -12.71 4.32 -4.86
N GLU A 472 -11.51 4.73 -4.42
CA GLU A 472 -10.62 5.63 -5.15
C GLU A 472 -9.84 4.97 -6.28
N GLY A 473 -9.32 3.75 -6.08
CA GLY A 473 -8.72 2.94 -7.14
C GLY A 473 -9.71 2.50 -8.22
N ASN A 474 -11.01 2.54 -7.91
CA ASN A 474 -12.07 1.93 -8.73
C ASN A 474 -13.15 2.91 -9.25
N ASP A 475 -13.12 4.21 -8.94
CA ASP A 475 -14.06 5.22 -9.49
C ASP A 475 -13.50 5.95 -10.72
N PHE A 476 -13.46 5.23 -11.85
CA PHE A 476 -13.01 5.76 -13.15
C PHE A 476 -13.90 6.85 -13.76
N ASN A 477 -15.06 7.13 -13.17
CA ASN A 477 -16.01 8.12 -13.68
C ASN A 477 -16.18 9.35 -12.78
N PHE A 478 -15.55 9.32 -11.59
CA PHE A 478 -15.48 10.37 -10.59
C PHE A 478 -16.89 10.81 -10.09
N ASP A 479 -17.77 9.85 -9.77
CA ASP A 479 -19.12 10.12 -9.21
C ASP A 479 -19.28 9.81 -7.71
N GLY A 480 -18.18 9.45 -7.05
CA GLY A 480 -18.10 9.03 -5.65
C GLY A 480 -18.61 7.61 -5.42
N THR A 481 -18.65 6.77 -6.46
CA THR A 481 -19.00 5.35 -6.36
C THR A 481 -18.15 4.49 -7.31
N PRO A 482 -17.53 3.40 -6.82
CA PRO A 482 -16.66 2.60 -7.65
C PRO A 482 -17.42 1.85 -8.76
N ASP A 483 -16.80 1.76 -9.93
CA ASP A 483 -17.33 1.10 -11.12
C ASP A 483 -17.20 -0.45 -11.03
N GLN A 484 -16.12 -0.94 -10.42
CA GLN A 484 -15.88 -2.34 -10.02
C GLN A 484 -16.21 -2.55 -8.52
N ILE A 485 -16.58 -3.78 -8.12
CA ILE A 485 -16.94 -4.13 -6.73
C ILE A 485 -16.81 -5.63 -6.48
N TYR A 486 -16.26 -6.01 -5.31
CA TYR A 486 -16.26 -7.38 -4.80
C TYR A 486 -17.64 -8.10 -4.89
N ILE A 487 -17.66 -9.29 -5.50
CA ILE A 487 -18.85 -10.14 -5.68
C ILE A 487 -18.80 -11.47 -4.92
N GLY A 488 -17.64 -11.86 -4.39
CA GLY A 488 -17.38 -13.10 -3.66
C GLY A 488 -17.32 -14.32 -4.57
N THR A 489 -16.59 -14.22 -5.67
CA THR A 489 -16.26 -15.31 -6.60
C THR A 489 -14.93 -14.96 -7.24
N ASP A 490 -13.96 -15.86 -7.15
CA ASP A 490 -12.78 -15.88 -8.01
C ASP A 490 -12.87 -17.12 -8.92
N SER A 491 -12.33 -17.03 -10.14
CA SER A 491 -12.56 -18.02 -11.20
C SER A 491 -11.34 -18.87 -11.58
N ASP A 492 -10.12 -18.34 -11.42
CA ASP A 492 -8.82 -18.98 -11.66
C ASP A 492 -8.28 -19.66 -10.40
N GLY A 493 -8.32 -18.93 -9.29
CA GLY A 493 -7.76 -19.26 -7.99
C GLY A 493 -6.57 -18.39 -7.56
N ASP A 494 -6.43 -17.14 -8.02
CA ASP A 494 -5.27 -16.26 -7.75
C ASP A 494 -5.45 -15.23 -6.64
N GLY A 495 -6.67 -15.04 -6.14
CA GLY A 495 -6.99 -14.18 -4.99
C GLY A 495 -7.91 -13.01 -5.35
N LEU A 496 -7.68 -12.42 -6.53
CA LEU A 496 -8.46 -11.30 -7.04
C LEU A 496 -9.90 -11.71 -7.42
N ASP A 497 -10.90 -10.95 -6.97
CA ASP A 497 -12.31 -11.29 -7.21
C ASP A 497 -12.79 -10.95 -8.65
N ASP A 498 -13.67 -11.81 -9.23
CA ASP A 498 -14.41 -11.66 -10.51
C ASP A 498 -15.03 -10.24 -10.69
N GLY A 499 -15.20 -9.48 -9.61
CA GLY A 499 -15.69 -8.11 -9.56
C GLY A 499 -14.70 -7.06 -10.07
N TYR A 500 -13.40 -7.38 -10.08
CA TYR A 500 -12.29 -6.51 -10.48
C TYR A 500 -11.67 -6.93 -11.83
N GLU A 501 -11.64 -8.23 -12.18
CA GLU A 501 -11.10 -8.88 -13.41
C GLU A 501 -11.71 -8.46 -14.81
N GLY A 502 -12.23 -7.25 -14.96
CA GLY A 502 -12.54 -6.65 -16.26
C GLY A 502 -13.47 -7.44 -17.20
N GLU A 503 -12.92 -7.97 -18.30
CA GLU A 503 -13.66 -8.77 -19.30
C GLU A 503 -13.19 -10.24 -19.48
N ASP A 504 -12.07 -10.69 -18.87
CA ASP A 504 -11.54 -12.06 -19.05
C ASP A 504 -11.24 -12.78 -17.72
N LEU A 505 -12.28 -12.87 -16.87
CA LEU A 505 -12.44 -13.60 -15.57
C LEU A 505 -11.92 -15.07 -15.48
N ASN A 506 -10.85 -15.43 -16.18
CA ASN A 506 -10.14 -16.71 -16.12
C ASN A 506 -8.86 -16.65 -16.99
N ASP A 507 -8.00 -15.64 -16.81
CA ASP A 507 -6.83 -15.46 -17.69
C ASP A 507 -5.57 -16.23 -17.24
N GLY A 508 -5.42 -16.48 -15.93
CA GLY A 508 -4.54 -17.49 -15.34
C GLY A 508 -4.05 -17.16 -13.94
N PHE A 509 -2.94 -16.42 -13.90
CA PHE A 509 -2.29 -15.79 -12.77
C PHE A 509 -1.58 -14.61 -13.44
N ASP A 510 -2.10 -13.41 -13.29
CA ASP A 510 -1.49 -12.18 -13.80
C ASP A 510 -1.46 -11.17 -12.67
N VAL A 511 -0.32 -11.05 -12.00
CA VAL A 511 -0.11 -10.38 -10.70
C VAL A 511 -0.37 -8.86 -10.70
N ASN A 512 -0.81 -8.30 -11.83
CA ASN A 512 -1.29 -6.92 -11.95
C ASN A 512 -2.63 -6.82 -12.69
N ASP A 513 -3.16 -7.92 -13.23
CA ASP A 513 -4.33 -7.99 -14.11
C ASP A 513 -4.35 -6.84 -15.14
N GLU A 514 -5.28 -5.89 -15.03
CA GLU A 514 -5.46 -4.78 -15.96
C GLU A 514 -4.67 -3.51 -15.56
N ILE A 515 -3.93 -3.53 -14.44
CA ILE A 515 -3.16 -2.41 -13.84
C ILE A 515 -1.64 -2.51 -14.19
N ASP A 516 -1.37 -2.76 -15.47
CA ASP A 516 -0.05 -2.83 -16.14
C ASP A 516 0.89 -1.62 -15.83
N ASN A 517 0.31 -0.46 -15.47
CA ASN A 517 1.00 0.76 -15.03
C ASN A 517 0.07 1.68 -14.21
N PRO A 518 0.16 1.74 -12.86
CA PRO A 518 -0.78 2.48 -12.00
C PRO A 518 -0.93 3.95 -12.40
N ALA A 519 0.17 4.60 -12.76
CA ALA A 519 0.22 6.01 -13.19
C ALA A 519 -0.58 6.35 -14.48
N SER A 520 -1.16 5.37 -15.18
CA SER A 520 -2.11 5.60 -16.28
C SER A 520 -3.40 4.80 -16.19
N ASP A 521 -3.40 3.76 -15.36
CA ASP A 521 -4.42 2.72 -15.39
C ASP A 521 -5.30 2.75 -14.13
N LEU A 522 -4.89 3.48 -13.07
CA LEU A 522 -5.72 3.85 -11.91
C LEU A 522 -6.26 5.29 -12.00
N PRO A 523 -7.34 5.63 -11.26
CA PRO A 523 -7.86 6.99 -11.16
C PRO A 523 -6.86 7.99 -10.56
N ASN A 524 -6.81 9.17 -11.17
CA ASN A 524 -6.11 10.36 -10.68
C ASN A 524 -6.92 11.57 -11.16
N THR A 525 -7.53 12.30 -10.22
CA THR A 525 -8.53 13.33 -10.49
C THR A 525 -7.89 14.67 -10.86
N ASP A 526 -6.84 15.09 -10.16
CA ASP A 526 -6.15 16.35 -10.42
C ASP A 526 -5.11 16.29 -11.58
N GLY A 527 -4.65 15.09 -11.93
CA GLY A 527 -3.68 14.79 -12.98
C GLY A 527 -2.22 15.15 -12.64
N VAL A 528 -1.90 15.40 -11.39
CA VAL A 528 -0.55 15.62 -10.84
C VAL A 528 -0.30 14.70 -9.63
N ASP A 529 0.56 15.16 -8.71
CA ASP A 529 1.08 14.50 -7.51
C ASP A 529 1.00 12.94 -7.47
N ASP A 530 -0.01 12.28 -6.89
CA ASP A 530 -0.16 10.80 -6.93
C ASP A 530 -1.56 10.32 -7.41
N VAL A 531 -1.81 9.00 -7.47
CA VAL A 531 -3.16 8.44 -7.77
C VAL A 531 -4.09 8.59 -6.56
N ASN A 532 -5.41 8.65 -6.79
CA ASN A 532 -6.40 9.10 -5.79
C ASN A 532 -6.21 8.45 -4.40
N TYR A 533 -6.15 7.11 -4.33
CA TYR A 533 -6.03 6.37 -3.06
C TYR A 533 -4.70 6.59 -2.29
N ARG A 534 -3.79 7.39 -2.85
CA ARG A 534 -2.51 7.81 -2.26
C ARG A 534 -2.40 9.34 -2.12
N ASP A 535 -3.43 10.10 -2.49
CA ASP A 535 -3.39 11.56 -2.55
C ASP A 535 -4.49 12.26 -1.73
N ILE A 536 -4.07 12.72 -0.55
CA ILE A 536 -4.88 13.43 0.46
C ILE A 536 -5.64 14.68 -0.03
N ASP A 537 -5.44 15.14 -1.28
CA ASP A 537 -5.97 16.36 -1.91
C ASP A 537 -6.44 16.07 -3.37
N ASP A 538 -7.08 14.92 -3.57
CA ASP A 538 -7.63 14.31 -4.79
C ASP A 538 -7.84 15.20 -6.05
N ASP A 539 -8.54 16.34 -5.93
CA ASP A 539 -8.88 17.23 -7.06
C ASP A 539 -7.99 18.48 -7.21
N GLY A 540 -7.08 18.68 -6.26
CA GLY A 540 -6.06 19.71 -6.28
C GLY A 540 -6.54 21.11 -5.88
N ASP A 541 -7.71 21.25 -5.23
CA ASP A 541 -8.20 22.54 -4.74
C ASP A 541 -7.41 23.11 -3.54
N GLY A 542 -6.56 22.30 -2.90
CA GLY A 542 -5.77 22.70 -1.75
C GLY A 542 -6.43 22.43 -0.38
N VAL A 543 -7.56 21.74 -0.34
CA VAL A 543 -8.30 21.28 0.83
C VAL A 543 -8.35 19.76 0.83
N THR A 544 -7.60 19.15 1.75
CA THR A 544 -7.58 17.69 1.88
C THR A 544 -8.96 17.04 1.97
N THR A 545 -9.19 15.90 1.33
CA THR A 545 -10.44 15.12 1.31
C THR A 545 -11.11 14.97 2.69
N ILE A 546 -10.32 14.65 3.73
CA ILE A 546 -10.81 14.55 5.13
C ILE A 546 -11.44 15.87 5.64
N LYS A 547 -10.89 17.02 5.24
CA LYS A 547 -11.34 18.37 5.61
C LYS A 547 -12.58 18.76 4.80
N GLU A 548 -12.68 18.32 3.57
CA GLU A 548 -13.86 18.49 2.74
C GLU A 548 -15.07 17.71 3.24
N LYS A 549 -14.87 16.45 3.58
CA LYS A 549 -15.87 15.57 4.22
C LYS A 549 -16.42 16.19 5.52
N GLU A 550 -15.60 16.91 6.28
CA GLU A 550 -16.06 17.71 7.43
C GLU A 550 -16.94 18.91 7.01
N ASP A 551 -16.56 19.60 5.93
CA ASP A 551 -17.24 20.81 5.44
C ASP A 551 -18.48 20.50 4.59
N ASN A 552 -18.62 19.25 4.12
CA ASN A 552 -19.67 18.69 3.24
C ASN A 552 -19.55 19.22 1.80
N THR A 553 -18.33 19.27 1.31
CA THR A 553 -17.91 19.56 -0.06
C THR A 553 -17.54 18.24 -0.78
N ASN A 554 -17.06 18.28 -2.04
CA ASN A 554 -16.92 17.07 -2.87
C ASN A 554 -15.48 16.88 -3.39
N PRO A 555 -14.72 15.88 -2.87
CA PRO A 555 -13.29 15.71 -3.19
C PRO A 555 -12.93 15.36 -4.63
N LEU A 556 -13.92 15.17 -5.49
CA LEU A 556 -13.73 14.88 -6.91
C LEU A 556 -14.22 16.03 -7.81
N ASP A 557 -14.50 17.21 -7.24
CA ASP A 557 -14.98 18.40 -7.97
C ASP A 557 -14.26 19.66 -7.43
N PRO A 558 -13.18 20.12 -8.09
CA PRO A 558 -12.32 21.20 -7.59
C PRO A 558 -12.99 22.58 -7.59
N CYS A 559 -14.29 22.64 -7.88
CA CYS A 559 -15.13 23.82 -7.81
C CYS A 559 -16.18 23.76 -6.68
N ASP A 560 -16.35 22.65 -5.97
CA ASP A 560 -17.21 22.54 -4.78
C ASP A 560 -16.36 22.36 -3.53
N TYR A 561 -15.73 23.45 -3.05
CA TYR A 561 -14.88 23.45 -1.85
C TYR A 561 -15.10 24.65 -0.92
N ASN A 562 -14.37 24.69 0.20
CA ASN A 562 -14.41 25.80 1.15
C ASN A 562 -13.12 26.65 1.15
N PRO A 563 -13.12 27.86 0.58
CA PRO A 563 -11.95 28.75 0.56
C PRO A 563 -11.37 29.18 1.93
N GLU A 564 -12.10 29.01 3.05
CA GLU A 564 -11.53 29.20 4.40
C GLU A 564 -10.70 28.00 4.89
N SER A 565 -10.80 26.84 4.21
CA SER A 565 -10.15 25.58 4.57
C SER A 565 -8.89 25.26 3.77
N VAL A 566 -8.59 26.01 2.70
CA VAL A 566 -7.39 25.80 1.86
C VAL A 566 -6.11 25.87 2.71
N THR A 567 -5.34 24.79 2.72
CA THR A 567 -4.07 24.69 3.46
C THR A 567 -2.89 24.14 2.66
N LEU A 568 -3.17 23.45 1.55
CA LEU A 568 -2.17 22.92 0.61
C LEU A 568 -1.98 23.90 -0.56
N THR A 569 -1.41 23.44 -1.67
CA THR A 569 -1.08 24.29 -2.83
C THR A 569 -1.92 23.86 -4.03
N GLN A 570 -2.90 24.69 -4.35
CA GLN A 570 -3.70 24.61 -5.56
C GLN A 570 -2.88 24.29 -6.82
N ASN A 571 -3.20 23.16 -7.45
CA ASN A 571 -2.43 22.48 -8.50
C ASN A 571 -3.43 21.87 -9.54
N GLY A 572 -3.03 20.76 -10.18
CA GLY A 572 -3.88 19.84 -10.95
C GLY A 572 -5.12 20.37 -11.68
N ALA A 573 -6.25 19.70 -11.45
CA ALA A 573 -7.52 19.95 -12.12
C ALA A 573 -8.05 21.33 -11.77
N TYR A 574 -7.97 21.72 -10.48
CA TYR A 574 -8.33 23.06 -10.00
C TYR A 574 -7.77 24.19 -10.87
N LEU A 575 -6.48 24.20 -11.21
CA LEU A 575 -5.88 25.28 -12.02
C LEU A 575 -6.47 25.36 -13.44
N THR A 576 -6.94 24.23 -13.98
CA THR A 576 -7.51 24.14 -15.32
C THR A 576 -9.04 24.29 -15.36
N ALA A 577 -9.69 24.29 -14.20
CA ALA A 577 -11.13 24.47 -14.05
C ALA A 577 -11.56 25.93 -14.33
N ASP A 578 -12.86 26.10 -14.54
CA ASP A 578 -13.59 27.34 -14.87
C ASP A 578 -14.83 27.33 -13.96
N CYS A 579 -14.64 27.69 -12.68
CA CYS A 579 -15.56 27.30 -11.60
C CYS A 579 -16.86 28.11 -11.55
N ASP A 580 -16.84 29.38 -11.94
CA ASP A 580 -18.06 30.16 -12.15
C ASP A 580 -18.63 30.00 -13.59
N GLY A 581 -17.79 29.55 -14.52
CA GLY A 581 -18.11 29.32 -15.92
C GLY A 581 -18.11 30.58 -16.78
N ASP A 582 -17.35 31.62 -16.43
CA ASP A 582 -17.12 32.78 -17.28
C ASP A 582 -16.29 32.45 -18.54
N GLY A 583 -15.51 31.36 -18.52
CA GLY A 583 -14.65 30.95 -19.63
C GLY A 583 -13.18 31.36 -19.51
N VAL A 584 -12.75 31.95 -18.40
CA VAL A 584 -11.37 32.03 -17.92
C VAL A 584 -11.11 30.79 -17.04
N THR A 585 -9.85 30.39 -16.87
CA THR A 585 -9.51 29.32 -15.92
C THR A 585 -8.97 29.88 -14.61
N ASN A 586 -9.12 29.13 -13.53
CA ASN A 586 -8.60 29.49 -12.21
C ASN A 586 -7.10 29.86 -12.25
N GLU A 587 -6.27 29.25 -13.13
CA GLU A 587 -4.88 29.68 -13.37
C GLU A 587 -4.76 31.12 -13.88
N ASP A 588 -5.47 31.46 -14.97
CA ASP A 588 -5.44 32.81 -15.60
C ASP A 588 -5.99 33.87 -14.62
N GLU A 589 -7.02 33.53 -13.86
CA GLU A 589 -7.60 34.40 -12.83
C GLU A 589 -6.68 34.65 -11.64
N ASN A 590 -5.98 33.62 -11.17
CA ASN A 590 -4.96 33.76 -10.14
C ASN A 590 -3.76 34.62 -10.62
N GLU A 591 -3.44 34.61 -11.92
CA GLU A 591 -2.43 35.51 -12.49
C GLU A 591 -2.92 36.98 -12.58
N ASP A 592 -4.18 37.21 -12.95
CA ASP A 592 -4.78 38.55 -13.07
C ASP A 592 -5.19 39.16 -11.71
N GLY A 593 -5.55 38.32 -10.74
CA GLY A 593 -6.05 38.69 -9.42
C GLY A 593 -7.56 38.96 -9.39
N THR A 594 -8.34 38.18 -10.15
CA THR A 594 -9.81 38.13 -10.13
C THR A 594 -10.31 37.05 -9.14
N ASP A 595 -11.62 36.77 -9.08
CA ASP A 595 -12.25 35.89 -8.09
C ASP A 595 -12.94 34.70 -8.80
N PRO A 596 -12.39 33.46 -8.75
CA PRO A 596 -12.90 32.28 -9.48
C PRO A 596 -14.31 31.78 -9.13
N PHE A 597 -15.05 32.54 -8.33
CA PHE A 597 -16.43 32.31 -7.95
C PHE A 597 -17.36 33.51 -8.24
N ASP A 598 -16.88 34.58 -8.88
CA ASP A 598 -17.68 35.74 -9.30
C ASP A 598 -17.62 35.91 -10.84
N PRO A 599 -18.61 35.42 -11.60
CA PRO A 599 -18.60 35.37 -13.07
C PRO A 599 -18.64 36.74 -13.77
N CYS A 600 -18.50 37.83 -13.00
CA CYS A 600 -18.42 39.20 -13.44
C CYS A 600 -17.12 39.93 -13.00
N ASP A 601 -16.22 39.28 -12.25
CA ASP A 601 -14.86 39.76 -12.01
C ASP A 601 -13.90 38.91 -12.84
N PHE A 602 -13.65 39.30 -14.10
CA PHE A 602 -12.79 38.54 -15.01
C PHE A 602 -12.05 39.46 -15.99
N VAL A 603 -11.09 38.91 -16.75
CA VAL A 603 -10.42 39.63 -17.84
C VAL A 603 -10.84 39.06 -19.19
N LEU A 604 -11.69 39.79 -19.92
CA LEU A 604 -12.25 39.40 -21.23
C LEU A 604 -11.19 38.94 -22.28
N ALA A 605 -9.92 39.36 -22.14
CA ALA A 605 -8.84 38.93 -23.01
C ALA A 605 -8.32 37.50 -22.75
N HIS A 606 -8.64 36.93 -21.58
CA HIS A 606 -8.25 35.59 -21.13
C HIS A 606 -9.42 34.59 -21.10
N GLN A 607 -10.61 34.96 -21.60
CA GLN A 607 -11.67 34.00 -21.90
C GLN A 607 -11.23 33.04 -23.02
N THR A 608 -10.54 31.97 -22.66
CA THR A 608 -9.98 30.95 -23.56
C THR A 608 -10.83 29.68 -23.63
N VAL A 609 -11.62 29.42 -22.58
CA VAL A 609 -12.62 28.35 -22.47
C VAL A 609 -13.97 28.87 -23.01
N THR A 610 -15.00 28.02 -23.05
CA THR A 610 -16.34 28.38 -23.54
C THR A 610 -17.25 28.66 -22.34
N PRO A 611 -17.72 29.91 -22.14
CA PRO A 611 -18.55 30.25 -20.99
C PRO A 611 -19.83 29.42 -20.90
N ASN A 612 -20.25 29.13 -19.67
CA ASN A 612 -21.41 28.33 -19.34
C ASN A 612 -22.74 29.07 -19.58
N GLY A 613 -23.87 28.36 -19.47
CA GLY A 613 -25.19 28.95 -19.70
C GLY A 613 -25.60 30.03 -18.67
N THR A 614 -25.06 29.97 -17.45
CA THR A 614 -25.33 30.93 -16.37
C THR A 614 -24.66 32.28 -16.65
N TRP A 615 -23.39 32.27 -17.07
CA TRP A 615 -22.67 33.47 -17.50
C TRP A 615 -23.37 34.12 -18.71
N ASN A 616 -23.74 33.32 -19.72
CA ASN A 616 -24.41 33.81 -20.92
C ASN A 616 -25.77 34.50 -20.64
N ASP A 617 -26.52 34.05 -19.64
CA ASP A 617 -27.81 34.62 -19.18
C ASP A 617 -27.64 35.82 -18.20
N THR A 618 -26.41 36.14 -17.79
CA THR A 618 -26.08 37.22 -16.84
C THR A 618 -25.83 38.55 -17.56
N ASP A 619 -25.85 39.64 -16.79
CA ASP A 619 -25.69 41.06 -17.17
C ASP A 619 -24.70 41.63 -16.13
N CYS A 620 -23.42 41.67 -16.49
CA CYS A 620 -22.34 41.89 -15.52
C CYS A 620 -22.07 43.37 -15.23
N ASP A 621 -22.15 44.24 -16.23
CA ASP A 621 -21.99 45.69 -16.05
C ASP A 621 -23.29 46.42 -15.64
N GLY A 622 -24.44 45.76 -15.81
CA GLY A 622 -25.75 46.26 -15.45
C GLY A 622 -26.39 47.19 -16.48
N ASP A 623 -25.99 47.18 -17.75
CA ASP A 623 -26.59 47.99 -18.81
C ASP A 623 -27.98 47.49 -19.26
N GLY A 624 -28.33 46.24 -18.95
CA GLY A 624 -29.58 45.59 -19.31
C GLY A 624 -29.54 44.71 -20.58
N VAL A 625 -28.37 44.47 -21.15
CA VAL A 625 -28.08 43.44 -22.16
C VAL A 625 -27.49 42.21 -21.43
N THR A 626 -27.60 41.02 -22.03
CA THR A 626 -26.96 39.81 -21.48
C THR A 626 -25.64 39.54 -22.18
N ASN A 627 -24.69 38.95 -21.45
CA ASN A 627 -23.35 38.62 -21.94
C ASN A 627 -23.37 37.83 -23.29
N GLU A 628 -24.37 36.97 -23.56
CA GLU A 628 -24.53 36.30 -24.89
C GLU A 628 -24.89 37.27 -26.03
N ASP A 629 -25.80 38.22 -25.78
CA ASP A 629 -26.25 39.19 -26.79
C ASP A 629 -25.11 40.18 -27.09
N GLU A 630 -24.36 40.61 -26.08
CA GLU A 630 -23.17 41.44 -26.24
C GLU A 630 -22.04 40.76 -27.03
N LYS A 631 -21.73 39.50 -26.70
CA LYS A 631 -20.77 38.68 -27.43
C LYS A 631 -21.20 38.45 -28.88
N THR A 632 -22.51 38.51 -29.15
CA THR A 632 -23.09 38.43 -30.49
C THR A 632 -22.98 39.76 -31.25
N ASP A 633 -23.18 40.88 -30.58
CA ASP A 633 -23.13 42.24 -31.14
C ASP A 633 -21.71 42.81 -31.26
N GLY A 634 -20.78 42.28 -30.45
CA GLY A 634 -19.36 42.64 -30.42
C GLY A 634 -19.05 43.80 -29.48
N THR A 635 -19.77 43.88 -28.35
CA THR A 635 -19.58 44.82 -27.25
C THR A 635 -18.84 44.16 -26.07
N ASP A 636 -18.58 44.89 -24.98
CA ASP A 636 -17.72 44.46 -23.87
C ASP A 636 -18.54 44.29 -22.58
N PRO A 637 -18.79 43.05 -22.09
CA PRO A 637 -19.67 42.78 -20.95
C PRO A 637 -19.25 43.33 -19.58
N LEU A 638 -18.17 44.11 -19.55
CA LEU A 638 -17.64 44.79 -18.37
C LEU A 638 -17.56 46.33 -18.55
N ASP A 639 -17.99 46.89 -19.69
CA ASP A 639 -18.06 48.34 -19.94
C ASP A 639 -19.53 48.79 -20.17
N PRO A 640 -20.21 49.33 -19.14
CA PRO A 640 -21.63 49.73 -19.20
C PRO A 640 -21.95 50.88 -20.17
N CYS A 641 -20.95 51.33 -20.93
CA CYS A 641 -21.01 52.34 -21.96
C CYS A 641 -20.66 51.83 -23.38
N ASP A 642 -20.28 50.56 -23.55
CA ASP A 642 -20.15 49.90 -24.86
C ASP A 642 -21.28 48.88 -25.00
N TYR A 643 -22.43 49.29 -25.53
CA TYR A 643 -23.59 48.41 -25.70
C TYR A 643 -24.45 48.79 -26.90
N LEU A 644 -25.38 47.92 -27.31
CA LEU A 644 -26.39 48.23 -28.34
C LEU A 644 -27.78 48.49 -27.73
N PRO A 645 -28.33 49.73 -27.80
CA PRO A 645 -29.64 50.06 -27.25
C PRO A 645 -30.85 49.28 -27.79
N GLU A 646 -30.71 48.60 -28.94
CA GLU A 646 -31.72 47.68 -29.46
C GLU A 646 -31.71 46.27 -28.85
N SER A 647 -30.62 45.91 -28.14
CA SER A 647 -30.40 44.60 -27.51
C SER A 647 -30.68 44.60 -26.01
N VAL A 648 -30.95 45.77 -25.41
CA VAL A 648 -31.40 45.88 -24.00
C VAL A 648 -32.74 45.14 -23.82
N THR A 649 -32.70 44.00 -23.12
CA THR A 649 -33.88 43.15 -22.83
C THR A 649 -34.21 43.05 -21.35
N LEU A 650 -33.25 43.30 -20.47
CA LEU A 650 -33.39 43.31 -19.02
C LEU A 650 -33.75 44.72 -18.51
N THR A 651 -33.56 44.96 -17.22
CA THR A 651 -33.77 46.29 -16.61
C THR A 651 -32.42 46.79 -16.12
N PRO A 652 -31.90 47.91 -16.66
CA PRO A 652 -30.59 48.43 -16.28
C PRO A 652 -30.47 48.66 -14.76
N SER A 653 -29.25 48.56 -14.28
CA SER A 653 -28.89 48.70 -12.87
C SER A 653 -28.99 50.14 -12.37
N VAL A 654 -29.04 50.31 -11.06
CA VAL A 654 -29.04 51.65 -10.43
C VAL A 654 -27.69 52.35 -10.61
N ASP A 655 -26.61 51.58 -10.75
CA ASP A 655 -25.28 52.13 -11.00
C ASP A 655 -25.19 52.61 -12.46
N TRP A 656 -25.67 51.83 -13.44
CA TRP A 656 -25.83 52.28 -14.82
C TRP A 656 -26.70 53.54 -14.93
N GLU A 657 -27.84 53.62 -14.21
CA GLU A 657 -28.73 54.80 -14.21
C GLU A 657 -28.01 56.12 -13.82
N VAL A 658 -26.89 56.06 -13.10
CA VAL A 658 -26.13 57.24 -12.63
C VAL A 658 -24.78 57.47 -13.34
N LEU A 659 -24.43 56.64 -14.32
CA LEU A 659 -23.33 56.91 -15.26
C LEU A 659 -23.72 58.00 -16.27
N ASP A 660 -22.71 58.50 -17.00
CA ASP A 660 -22.79 59.55 -18.04
C ASP A 660 -21.85 59.11 -19.16
N CYS A 661 -22.34 58.20 -20.03
CA CYS A 661 -21.50 57.43 -20.94
C CYS A 661 -20.93 58.27 -22.09
N ASP A 662 -21.74 59.15 -22.68
CA ASP A 662 -21.29 60.06 -23.74
C ASP A 662 -20.53 61.30 -23.21
N ASN A 663 -20.53 61.51 -21.89
CA ASN A 663 -19.92 62.61 -21.14
C ASN A 663 -20.55 64.01 -21.43
N ASP A 664 -21.83 64.05 -21.77
CA ASP A 664 -22.68 65.23 -21.97
C ASP A 664 -23.02 65.97 -20.65
N GLY A 665 -23.03 65.25 -19.52
CA GLY A 665 -23.41 65.77 -18.21
C GLY A 665 -24.85 65.45 -17.79
N ASN A 666 -25.62 64.77 -18.63
CA ASN A 666 -26.89 64.12 -18.29
C ASN A 666 -26.64 62.65 -17.95
N PRO A 667 -27.10 62.14 -16.79
CA PRO A 667 -26.90 60.74 -16.46
C PRO A 667 -27.85 59.83 -17.24
N ASN A 668 -27.38 58.64 -17.61
CA ASN A 668 -28.04 57.63 -18.45
C ASN A 668 -29.54 57.42 -18.11
N GLY A 669 -29.90 57.38 -16.82
CA GLY A 669 -31.29 57.19 -16.36
C GLY A 669 -32.26 58.35 -16.66
N THR A 670 -31.74 59.55 -16.97
CA THR A 670 -32.52 60.70 -17.48
C THR A 670 -32.17 61.06 -18.93
N ASP A 671 -31.31 60.28 -19.58
CA ASP A 671 -30.74 60.56 -20.88
C ASP A 671 -31.60 60.03 -22.07
N PRO A 672 -31.98 60.91 -23.03
CA PRO A 672 -32.65 60.52 -24.26
C PRO A 672 -31.85 59.73 -25.32
N ASP A 673 -30.52 59.71 -25.29
CA ASP A 673 -29.58 59.04 -26.22
C ASP A 673 -28.21 58.76 -25.53
N PRO A 674 -28.12 57.86 -24.51
CA PRO A 674 -27.01 57.78 -23.54
C PRO A 674 -25.59 57.56 -24.10
N LEU A 675 -25.47 57.22 -25.38
CA LEU A 675 -24.21 56.93 -26.06
C LEU A 675 -23.75 58.06 -26.99
N VAL A 676 -24.59 59.07 -27.28
CA VAL A 676 -24.31 60.09 -28.30
C VAL A 676 -24.91 61.46 -27.96
N ALA A 677 -24.07 62.36 -27.47
CA ALA A 677 -24.48 63.72 -27.11
C ALA A 677 -25.23 64.46 -28.22
N THR A 678 -26.54 64.68 -28.03
CA THR A 678 -27.40 65.33 -29.02
C THR A 678 -27.91 66.71 -28.59
N ALA A 679 -27.94 67.61 -29.58
CA ALA A 679 -28.72 68.84 -29.54
C ALA A 679 -29.71 68.82 -30.70
N ARG A 680 -30.94 69.30 -30.48
CA ARG A 680 -32.08 69.16 -31.40
C ARG A 680 -32.67 70.52 -31.78
N ASP A 681 -33.14 70.64 -33.02
CA ASP A 681 -33.57 71.94 -33.59
C ASP A 681 -34.83 72.52 -32.90
N ASP A 682 -34.66 73.65 -32.21
CA ASP A 682 -35.76 74.38 -31.57
C ASP A 682 -36.54 75.29 -32.52
N SER A 683 -37.72 75.74 -32.05
CA SER A 683 -38.44 76.82 -32.73
C SER A 683 -39.14 77.79 -31.78
N GLY A 684 -39.20 79.06 -32.21
CA GLY A 684 -39.87 80.13 -31.48
C GLY A 684 -40.55 81.14 -32.41
N SER A 685 -41.30 82.07 -31.83
CA SER A 685 -41.87 83.19 -32.58
C SER A 685 -42.05 84.42 -31.70
N THR A 686 -41.80 85.60 -32.27
CA THR A 686 -41.92 86.87 -31.55
C THR A 686 -42.17 88.03 -32.52
N PRO A 687 -42.86 89.11 -32.14
CA PRO A 687 -42.83 90.36 -32.90
C PRO A 687 -41.41 90.92 -33.00
N ALA A 688 -41.13 91.74 -34.02
CA ALA A 688 -39.88 92.49 -34.06
C ALA A 688 -39.73 93.38 -32.81
N LEU A 689 -38.49 93.61 -32.37
CA LEU A 689 -38.14 94.37 -31.15
C LEU A 689 -38.68 93.79 -29.82
N THR A 690 -39.29 92.60 -29.84
CA THR A 690 -39.81 91.92 -28.63
C THR A 690 -38.94 90.71 -28.30
N GLU A 691 -38.46 90.65 -27.06
CA GLU A 691 -37.68 89.52 -26.55
C GLU A 691 -38.52 88.23 -26.49
N VAL A 692 -37.91 87.10 -26.83
CA VAL A 692 -38.45 85.76 -26.61
C VAL A 692 -37.42 84.90 -25.89
N ALA A 693 -37.87 84.19 -24.88
CA ALA A 693 -37.14 83.14 -24.19
C ALA A 693 -37.58 81.79 -24.79
N ILE A 694 -36.61 80.98 -25.20
CA ILE A 694 -36.81 79.62 -25.72
C ILE A 694 -35.99 78.71 -24.82
N ASN A 695 -36.59 77.68 -24.24
CA ASN A 695 -35.84 76.64 -23.55
C ASN A 695 -35.19 75.79 -24.64
N ILE A 696 -33.87 75.84 -24.74
CA ILE A 696 -33.12 75.11 -25.78
C ILE A 696 -32.55 73.80 -25.24
N LEU A 697 -32.70 73.54 -23.93
CA LEU A 697 -32.28 72.29 -23.27
C LEU A 697 -33.49 71.43 -22.82
N GLU A 698 -34.68 71.64 -23.41
CA GLU A 698 -35.88 70.83 -23.06
C GLU A 698 -35.95 69.51 -23.87
N ASN A 699 -35.17 69.43 -24.94
CA ASN A 699 -35.18 68.39 -25.97
C ASN A 699 -33.78 68.05 -26.48
N ASP A 700 -32.76 68.65 -25.88
CA ASP A 700 -31.35 68.24 -25.98
C ASP A 700 -31.08 67.22 -24.87
N ASP A 701 -29.91 66.56 -24.93
CA ASP A 701 -29.43 65.72 -23.81
C ASP A 701 -28.95 66.57 -22.64
N TYR A 702 -28.08 67.54 -22.91
CA TYR A 702 -27.51 68.46 -21.92
C TYR A 702 -28.51 69.06 -20.92
N LEU A 703 -28.26 68.81 -19.63
CA LEU A 703 -28.97 69.45 -18.53
C LEU A 703 -28.47 70.89 -18.28
N PRO A 704 -29.30 71.82 -17.75
CA PRO A 704 -28.85 73.15 -17.32
C PRO A 704 -28.07 73.10 -15.99
N ASN A 705 -27.21 74.08 -15.71
CA ASN A 705 -26.33 74.08 -14.51
C ASN A 705 -27.07 74.11 -13.15
N ASN A 706 -28.39 74.39 -13.13
CA ASN A 706 -29.19 74.33 -11.91
C ASN A 706 -29.99 73.02 -11.73
N HIS A 707 -29.90 72.08 -12.67
CA HIS A 707 -30.54 70.78 -12.55
C HIS A 707 -29.85 69.98 -11.43
N PRO A 708 -30.60 69.31 -10.53
CA PRO A 708 -29.99 68.57 -9.42
C PRO A 708 -29.13 67.40 -9.89
N ASP A 709 -29.44 66.85 -11.07
CA ASP A 709 -28.84 65.62 -11.60
C ASP A 709 -27.78 65.90 -12.68
N ASN A 710 -27.44 67.18 -12.95
CA ASN A 710 -26.37 67.54 -13.90
C ASN A 710 -25.00 67.19 -13.32
N LEU A 711 -24.30 66.27 -13.96
CA LEU A 711 -22.96 65.80 -13.59
C LEU A 711 -21.84 66.67 -14.19
N GLY A 712 -22.18 67.49 -15.18
CA GLY A 712 -21.27 68.33 -15.97
C GLY A 712 -21.18 69.81 -15.53
N ILE A 713 -20.61 70.62 -16.43
CA ILE A 713 -20.78 72.08 -16.43
C ILE A 713 -21.16 72.48 -17.85
N THR A 714 -22.40 72.94 -18.01
CA THR A 714 -23.01 73.26 -19.29
C THR A 714 -22.57 74.64 -19.75
N SER A 715 -21.97 74.74 -20.94
CA SER A 715 -21.65 76.02 -21.58
C SER A 715 -22.38 76.18 -22.91
N LEU A 716 -22.93 77.38 -23.13
CA LEU A 716 -23.74 77.72 -24.30
C LEU A 716 -23.11 78.86 -25.11
N SER A 717 -22.91 78.63 -26.40
CA SER A 717 -22.32 79.62 -27.30
C SER A 717 -23.01 79.71 -28.66
N MET A 718 -22.93 80.88 -29.31
CA MET A 718 -23.45 81.07 -30.66
C MET A 718 -22.33 80.85 -31.67
N ILE A 719 -22.44 79.79 -32.48
CA ILE A 719 -21.45 79.43 -33.50
C ILE A 719 -21.85 79.87 -34.92
N GLY A 720 -23.13 80.22 -35.13
CA GLY A 720 -23.60 80.71 -36.43
C GLY A 720 -25.06 81.15 -36.43
N GLY A 721 -25.62 81.32 -37.64
CA GLY A 721 -27.01 81.71 -37.84
C GLY A 721 -27.18 82.92 -38.77
N SER A 722 -28.42 83.36 -38.91
CA SER A 722 -28.83 84.54 -39.68
C SER A 722 -29.30 85.72 -38.82
N ALA A 723 -29.45 85.51 -37.50
CA ALA A 723 -29.83 86.53 -36.54
C ALA A 723 -28.82 87.69 -36.47
N LEU A 724 -29.35 88.91 -36.56
CA LEU A 724 -28.67 90.21 -36.39
C LEU A 724 -29.08 90.92 -35.09
N GLY A 725 -30.11 90.41 -34.41
CA GLY A 725 -30.56 90.84 -33.09
C GLY A 725 -29.60 90.51 -31.95
N THR A 726 -30.05 90.73 -30.71
CA THR A 726 -29.26 90.38 -29.51
C THR A 726 -29.65 88.98 -29.06
N VAL A 727 -28.66 88.09 -28.94
CA VAL A 727 -28.77 86.73 -28.38
C VAL A 727 -28.05 86.71 -27.03
N LEU A 728 -28.68 86.13 -26.01
CA LEU A 728 -28.10 85.85 -24.70
C LEU A 728 -28.48 84.42 -24.29
N PHE A 729 -27.52 83.66 -23.78
CA PHE A 729 -27.75 82.34 -23.20
C PHE A 729 -27.78 82.44 -21.67
N ASP A 730 -28.63 81.63 -21.05
CA ASP A 730 -28.73 81.45 -19.61
C ASP A 730 -28.38 79.99 -19.28
N GLU A 731 -27.09 79.72 -19.08
CA GLU A 731 -26.51 78.40 -18.80
C GLU A 731 -27.01 77.81 -17.48
N GLU A 732 -27.52 78.64 -16.57
CA GLU A 732 -28.15 78.20 -15.31
C GLU A 732 -29.52 77.57 -15.56
N THR A 733 -30.26 77.99 -16.60
CA THR A 733 -31.66 77.57 -16.82
C THR A 733 -31.96 76.93 -18.17
N GLY A 734 -31.00 76.90 -19.10
CA GLY A 734 -31.16 76.32 -20.44
C GLY A 734 -31.87 77.23 -21.45
N PHE A 735 -32.07 78.52 -21.12
CA PHE A 735 -32.83 79.43 -21.99
C PHE A 735 -31.95 80.27 -22.93
N LEU A 736 -32.35 80.32 -24.21
CA LEU A 736 -31.92 81.30 -25.18
C LEU A 736 -32.90 82.49 -25.19
N ASN A 737 -32.40 83.67 -24.80
CA ASN A 737 -33.14 84.93 -24.87
C ASN A 737 -32.72 85.71 -26.13
N TYR A 738 -33.67 85.97 -27.04
CA TYR A 738 -33.42 86.67 -28.30
C TYR A 738 -34.34 87.87 -28.50
N THR A 739 -33.75 89.03 -28.83
CA THR A 739 -34.47 90.24 -29.24
C THR A 739 -34.12 90.59 -30.71
N PRO A 740 -35.07 90.46 -31.66
CA PRO A 740 -34.85 90.80 -33.07
C PRO A 740 -34.75 92.32 -33.31
N VAL A 741 -33.98 92.73 -34.30
CA VAL A 741 -33.96 94.12 -34.82
C VAL A 741 -35.06 94.36 -35.86
N GLU A 742 -35.45 95.62 -36.05
CA GLU A 742 -36.50 96.05 -37.00
C GLU A 742 -36.30 95.48 -38.43
N SER A 743 -35.05 95.35 -38.89
CA SER A 743 -34.72 94.81 -40.22
C SER A 743 -35.03 93.32 -40.43
N GLU A 744 -35.34 92.59 -39.36
CA GLU A 744 -35.71 91.17 -39.40
C GLU A 744 -37.24 90.97 -39.43
N SER A 745 -38.04 92.04 -39.40
CA SER A 745 -39.49 91.94 -39.35
C SER A 745 -40.12 91.26 -40.59
N ASN A 746 -41.07 90.34 -40.35
CA ASN A 746 -41.68 89.46 -41.35
C ASN A 746 -40.66 88.53 -42.06
N SER A 747 -39.65 88.07 -41.32
CA SER A 747 -38.68 87.08 -41.79
C SER A 747 -38.54 85.91 -40.82
N THR A 748 -37.90 84.84 -41.28
CA THR A 748 -37.43 83.75 -40.44
C THR A 748 -35.94 83.98 -40.20
N VAL A 749 -35.53 83.99 -38.93
CA VAL A 749 -34.12 84.07 -38.52
C VAL A 749 -33.72 82.77 -37.84
N THR A 750 -32.43 82.50 -37.82
CA THR A 750 -31.84 81.32 -37.21
C THR A 750 -30.69 81.71 -36.28
N VAL A 751 -30.60 81.02 -35.15
CA VAL A 751 -29.41 81.00 -34.29
C VAL A 751 -28.89 79.56 -34.31
N ILE A 752 -27.62 79.36 -34.66
CA ILE A 752 -26.96 78.07 -34.51
C ILE A 752 -26.15 78.16 -33.22
N TYR A 753 -26.55 77.39 -32.22
CA TYR A 753 -25.85 77.31 -30.95
C TYR A 753 -24.99 76.05 -30.88
N GLN A 754 -24.03 76.08 -29.98
CA GLN A 754 -23.28 74.94 -29.51
C GLN A 754 -23.46 74.88 -28.00
N VAL A 755 -23.86 73.72 -27.52
CA VAL A 755 -23.87 73.34 -26.11
C VAL A 755 -22.69 72.40 -25.86
N CYS A 756 -22.08 72.48 -24.68
CA CYS A 756 -20.96 71.64 -24.30
C CYS A 756 -20.98 71.30 -22.80
N ASN A 757 -20.56 70.08 -22.45
CA ASN A 757 -19.99 69.79 -21.15
C ASN A 757 -18.54 70.29 -21.13
N VAL A 758 -18.16 71.05 -20.11
CA VAL A 758 -16.78 71.58 -19.98
C VAL A 758 -15.98 70.95 -18.84
N ILE A 759 -16.48 69.85 -18.25
CA ILE A 759 -15.72 68.98 -17.33
C ILE A 759 -14.76 68.04 -18.07
N PRO A 760 -15.18 67.22 -19.06
CA PRO A 760 -14.27 66.30 -19.76
C PRO A 760 -13.23 67.04 -20.61
N ASP A 761 -12.07 66.42 -20.83
CA ASP A 761 -11.00 66.91 -21.73
C ASP A 761 -10.69 65.86 -22.81
N PRO A 762 -11.09 66.07 -24.07
CA PRO A 762 -11.73 67.28 -24.61
C PRO A 762 -13.20 67.43 -24.20
N ASN A 763 -13.67 68.68 -24.17
CA ASN A 763 -15.09 69.01 -23.99
C ASN A 763 -15.98 68.26 -24.99
N VAL A 764 -17.03 67.62 -24.50
CA VAL A 764 -18.12 67.05 -25.30
C VAL A 764 -19.07 68.18 -25.71
N CYS A 765 -19.47 68.24 -26.98
CA CYS A 765 -20.29 69.33 -27.51
C CYS A 765 -21.18 68.92 -28.70
N ALA A 766 -22.46 69.25 -28.63
CA ALA A 766 -23.42 69.17 -29.74
C ALA A 766 -23.82 70.55 -30.28
N SER A 767 -24.58 70.60 -31.38
CA SER A 767 -25.00 71.87 -31.98
C SER A 767 -26.29 71.76 -32.77
N ALA A 768 -27.23 72.67 -32.53
CA ALA A 768 -28.53 72.72 -33.21
C ALA A 768 -28.95 74.14 -33.63
N THR A 769 -30.08 74.23 -34.33
CA THR A 769 -30.59 75.47 -34.95
C THR A 769 -31.93 75.89 -34.36
N VAL A 770 -31.92 76.96 -33.58
CA VAL A 770 -33.15 77.64 -33.16
C VAL A 770 -33.73 78.45 -34.32
N THR A 771 -34.92 78.05 -34.79
CA THR A 771 -35.64 78.73 -35.88
C THR A 771 -36.71 79.68 -35.33
N ILE A 772 -36.52 80.99 -35.52
CA ILE A 772 -37.39 82.02 -34.92
C ILE A 772 -38.17 82.76 -36.01
N GLN A 773 -39.51 82.73 -35.91
CA GLN A 773 -40.40 83.50 -36.78
C GLN A 773 -40.58 84.92 -36.24
N VAL A 774 -40.04 85.92 -36.95
CA VAL A 774 -40.12 87.33 -36.55
C VAL A 774 -41.34 87.99 -37.21
N GLY A 775 -42.32 88.34 -36.39
CA GLY A 775 -43.56 88.99 -36.82
C GLY A 775 -43.40 90.44 -37.28
N PRO A 776 -44.51 91.11 -37.64
CA PRO A 776 -44.51 92.55 -37.85
C PRO A 776 -44.08 93.29 -36.59
N ASP A 777 -43.43 94.45 -36.76
CA ASP A 777 -43.24 95.41 -35.67
C ASP A 777 -44.59 95.87 -35.10
N MET A 778 -44.76 95.66 -33.79
CA MET A 778 -46.01 95.94 -33.07
C MET A 778 -46.10 97.40 -32.58
N ASP A 779 -44.99 98.15 -32.53
CA ASP A 779 -45.02 99.59 -32.20
C ASP A 779 -45.70 100.42 -33.31
N ASN A 780 -45.90 99.85 -34.51
CA ASN A 780 -46.69 100.42 -35.59
C ASN A 780 -48.16 99.92 -35.66
N VAL A 781 -48.63 99.08 -34.73
CA VAL A 781 -50.01 98.53 -34.73
C VAL A 781 -51.00 99.39 -33.91
N ILE A 782 -50.72 100.70 -33.81
CA ILE A 782 -51.68 101.72 -33.30
C ILE A 782 -51.86 102.88 -34.30
N ASP A 783 -51.99 102.58 -35.59
CA ASP A 783 -53.02 103.25 -36.43
C ASP A 783 -53.51 102.31 -37.54
N ALA A 784 -54.62 102.67 -38.19
CA ALA A 784 -55.48 101.78 -39.01
C ALA A 784 -54.97 101.39 -40.41
#